data_AF-G3ADV9-F1
#
_entry.id   AF-G3ADV9-F1
#
_cell.length_a   1.000
_cell.length_b   1.000
_cell.length_c   1.000
_cell.angle_alpha   90.00
_cell.angle_beta   90.00
_cell.angle_gamma   90.00
#
_symmetry.space_group_name_H-M   'P 1'
#
loop_
_entity.id
_entity.type
_entity.pdbx_description
1 polymer ?
#
loop_
_entity_poly.entity_id
_entity_poly.type
_entity_poly.pdbx_seq_one_letter_code
_entity_poly.pdbx_strand_id
1 'polypeptide(L)'
;MDQGKVQQLQEMGFSRDQAESALQKTNYVLESAIAYLFGEPLEQPQPQPQPPPSSPSVNHQMEQGQLIRYEDTVHITNPEDIPSFTEFANPSDSNSNMQSRSNLYEYHQNIESSSSDSSSSIHPFSIYEHYNTLARDGEEEYSPPVILPYRLRAPQNILIPILTIASSLSQFNKILFTRNNFDYGYVENWYDSQAKSELAVPEEFTTNKHSYKFVVEVQKIVGYLSHGLSKRLLISAESLLSTLPTEFYTSLLQSEGLDELLKKVYACLAQESDLVLDNDGDSSLSSIFNSVVRNEEGDEVELPVFEIDSDSRGSTITESLDNLFWNSDDGVGNVSFCRIAPLFTFHVLNYDDGDYSNQSMQLQEHFYPGVYGSECVALVTSMSRKRLEVAKERSLISNRIMNLSSFEGKKIRHILQKSIDYLGSTGKEAESHDDLLRLADNLKEETVVLNDKLRQLNHEYLQLDVNNHDNILERISHDPTIKAPEKYILIGIILSDSEYLYKTKTSKTPDQDWVYFSLTATPDNIVNDFRMEIMDFESVNIFFAEASKSSGDQFTLIYASESSFTNQEEVDFGVNLTEFFKSDNHHLQQEIKRSQTQSEQELEISNEEEDEASSMQETPNPEGANPDFAKVSAPSSVTARESLKSESPSDTMLIDL
;
A
#
# COMPACT_ATOMS: atom_id res chain seq x y z
N MET A 1 -28.83 3.67 11.52
CA MET A 1 -29.41 2.32 11.38
C MET A 1 -28.41 1.49 10.62
N ASP A 2 -28.06 0.34 11.16
CA ASP A 2 -27.03 -0.55 10.60
C ASP A 2 -27.65 -1.42 9.50
N GLN A 3 -27.47 -1.05 8.23
CA GLN A 3 -28.13 -1.70 7.09
C GLN A 3 -27.70 -3.16 6.93
N GLY A 4 -26.46 -3.51 7.32
CA GLY A 4 -25.97 -4.89 7.28
C GLY A 4 -26.77 -5.84 8.18
N LYS A 5 -27.16 -5.38 9.38
CA LYS A 5 -27.99 -6.18 10.30
C LYS A 5 -29.42 -6.38 9.80
N VAL A 6 -29.97 -5.38 9.08
CA VAL A 6 -31.28 -5.52 8.44
C VAL A 6 -31.21 -6.54 7.30
N GLN A 7 -30.17 -6.46 6.46
CA GLN A 7 -29.95 -7.38 5.36
C GLN A 7 -29.76 -8.83 5.84
N GLN A 8 -29.01 -9.03 6.92
CA GLN A 8 -28.82 -10.34 7.54
C GLN A 8 -30.12 -10.93 8.09
N LEU A 9 -31.01 -10.11 8.67
CA LEU A 9 -32.36 -10.53 9.08
C LEU A 9 -33.28 -10.81 7.88
N GLN A 10 -33.12 -10.09 6.77
CA GLN A 10 -33.85 -10.36 5.52
C GLN A 10 -33.40 -11.66 4.86
N GLU A 11 -32.10 -11.96 4.87
CA GLU A 11 -31.52 -13.23 4.43
C GLU A 11 -32.03 -14.42 5.28
N MET A 12 -32.40 -14.17 6.54
CA MET A 12 -33.08 -15.15 7.39
C MET A 12 -34.59 -15.29 7.12
N GLY A 13 -35.14 -14.57 6.13
CA GLY A 13 -36.53 -14.69 5.68
C GLY A 13 -37.53 -13.77 6.39
N PHE A 14 -37.05 -12.80 7.18
CA PHE A 14 -37.92 -11.78 7.78
C PHE A 14 -38.15 -10.61 6.82
N SER A 15 -39.36 -10.04 6.84
CA SER A 15 -39.60 -8.83 6.03
C SER A 15 -38.76 -7.67 6.55
N ARG A 16 -38.45 -6.70 5.68
CA ARG A 16 -37.70 -5.50 6.06
C ARG A 16 -38.29 -4.80 7.29
N ASP A 17 -39.61 -4.66 7.32
CA ASP A 17 -40.34 -4.05 8.43
C ASP A 17 -40.20 -4.85 9.74
N GLN A 18 -40.15 -6.18 9.66
CA GLN A 18 -39.94 -7.06 10.82
C GLN A 18 -38.52 -6.95 11.34
N ALA A 19 -37.52 -6.94 10.44
CA ALA A 19 -36.12 -6.78 10.78
C ALA A 19 -35.84 -5.43 11.46
N GLU A 20 -36.36 -4.34 10.88
CA GLU A 20 -36.23 -2.99 11.43
C GLU A 20 -36.94 -2.87 12.79
N SER A 21 -38.14 -3.43 12.93
CA SER A 21 -38.88 -3.41 14.21
C SER A 21 -38.19 -4.23 15.30
N ALA A 22 -37.60 -5.37 14.96
CA ALA A 22 -36.89 -6.22 15.90
C ALA A 22 -35.59 -5.58 16.40
N LEU A 23 -34.79 -5.01 15.50
CA LEU A 23 -33.57 -4.29 15.86
C LEU A 23 -33.87 -3.07 16.74
N GLN A 24 -34.94 -2.32 16.44
CA GLN A 24 -35.35 -1.19 17.28
C GLN A 24 -35.73 -1.62 18.70
N LYS A 25 -36.40 -2.76 18.86
CA LYS A 25 -36.85 -3.26 20.17
C LYS A 25 -35.75 -3.90 21.01
N THR A 26 -34.59 -4.14 20.41
CA THR A 26 -33.48 -4.89 21.02
C THR A 26 -32.18 -4.09 21.03
N ASN A 27 -32.29 -2.75 20.94
CA ASN A 27 -31.15 -1.82 20.94
C ASN A 27 -30.10 -2.14 19.86
N TYR A 28 -30.53 -2.58 18.67
CA TYR A 28 -29.67 -2.91 17.54
C TYR A 28 -28.67 -4.05 17.78
N VAL A 29 -28.96 -4.91 18.77
CA VAL A 29 -28.23 -6.16 19.02
C VAL A 29 -28.87 -7.27 18.19
N LEU A 30 -28.11 -7.84 17.25
CA LEU A 30 -28.61 -8.79 16.26
C LEU A 30 -29.14 -10.07 16.93
N GLU A 31 -28.42 -10.62 17.90
CA GLU A 31 -28.79 -11.84 18.61
C GLU A 31 -30.11 -11.66 19.39
N SER A 32 -30.29 -10.49 20.00
CA SER A 32 -31.51 -10.12 20.71
C SER A 32 -32.67 -9.85 19.74
N ALA A 33 -32.41 -9.27 18.56
CA ALA A 33 -33.40 -9.09 17.49
C ALA A 33 -33.89 -10.43 16.96
N ILE A 34 -32.97 -11.38 16.76
CA ILE A 34 -33.26 -12.77 16.41
C ILE A 34 -34.13 -13.39 17.51
N ALA A 35 -33.69 -13.37 18.77
CA ALA A 35 -34.45 -13.91 19.91
C ALA A 35 -35.87 -13.31 20.02
N TYR A 36 -36.00 -12.00 19.80
CA TYR A 36 -37.27 -11.28 19.80
C TYR A 36 -38.20 -11.74 18.66
N LEU A 37 -37.67 -11.90 17.45
CA LEU A 37 -38.43 -12.40 16.29
C LEU A 37 -38.94 -13.82 16.53
N PHE A 38 -38.14 -14.65 17.18
CA PHE A 38 -38.50 -16.02 17.57
C PHE A 38 -39.36 -16.12 18.84
N GLY A 39 -39.64 -14.98 19.50
CA GLY A 39 -40.58 -14.90 20.61
C GLY A 39 -40.02 -15.34 21.95
N GLU A 40 -38.71 -15.28 22.14
CA GLU A 40 -38.09 -15.39 23.46
C GLU A 40 -38.43 -14.14 24.30
N PRO A 41 -38.71 -14.29 25.61
CA PRO A 41 -38.92 -13.16 26.49
C PRO A 41 -37.63 -12.34 26.55
N LEU A 42 -37.70 -11.05 26.25
CA LEU A 42 -36.60 -10.12 26.47
C LEU A 42 -36.23 -10.16 27.96
N GLU A 43 -35.02 -10.57 28.30
CA GLU A 43 -34.48 -10.34 29.64
C GLU A 43 -34.48 -8.83 29.88
N GLN A 44 -35.33 -8.37 30.79
CA GLN A 44 -35.37 -6.96 31.18
C GLN A 44 -34.03 -6.60 31.82
N PRO A 45 -33.33 -5.56 31.34
CA PRO A 45 -32.22 -4.98 32.07
C PRO A 45 -32.71 -4.54 33.46
N GLN A 46 -32.02 -4.97 34.51
CA GLN A 46 -32.34 -4.55 35.88
C GLN A 46 -32.35 -3.01 36.00
N PRO A 47 -33.33 -2.43 36.72
CA PRO A 47 -33.41 -0.98 36.89
C PRO A 47 -32.25 -0.46 37.75
N GLN A 48 -31.41 0.40 37.19
CA GLN A 48 -30.45 1.19 37.96
C GLN A 48 -31.16 2.26 38.83
N PRO A 49 -30.55 2.70 39.95
CA PRO A 49 -31.19 3.59 40.92
C PRO A 49 -31.37 5.02 40.40
N GLN A 50 -32.54 5.61 40.65
CA GLN A 50 -32.86 7.02 40.35
C GLN A 50 -32.09 8.01 41.26
N PRO A 51 -31.69 9.19 40.75
CA PRO A 51 -31.57 10.41 41.53
C PRO A 51 -32.79 11.35 41.35
N PRO A 52 -33.00 12.33 42.28
CA PRO A 52 -34.31 12.91 42.62
C PRO A 52 -34.74 14.14 41.76
N PRO A 53 -35.98 14.67 41.95
CA PRO A 53 -36.69 15.48 40.94
C PRO A 53 -36.71 17.00 41.22
N SER A 54 -36.79 17.82 40.16
CA SER A 54 -37.48 19.13 40.16
C SER A 54 -37.61 19.80 38.76
N SER A 55 -38.83 19.75 38.19
CA SER A 55 -39.73 20.78 37.57
C SER A 55 -39.20 22.04 36.83
N PRO A 56 -40.04 22.79 36.05
CA PRO A 56 -40.99 22.41 34.98
C PRO A 56 -40.93 23.31 33.69
N SER A 57 -41.35 22.73 32.55
CA SER A 57 -42.05 23.26 31.35
C SER A 57 -41.86 24.68 30.78
N VAL A 58 -41.51 24.80 29.48
CA VAL A 58 -42.18 25.68 28.46
C VAL A 58 -42.03 25.08 27.03
N ASN A 59 -43.12 25.12 26.25
CA ASN A 59 -43.31 24.67 24.85
C ASN A 59 -42.58 25.52 23.76
N HIS A 60 -42.13 24.90 22.65
CA HIS A 60 -42.73 25.03 21.28
C HIS A 60 -41.84 24.46 20.15
N GLN A 61 -42.45 23.56 19.35
CA GLN A 61 -42.47 23.39 17.88
C GLN A 61 -41.25 23.67 16.96
N MET A 62 -41.10 22.72 16.02
CA MET A 62 -40.57 22.75 14.63
C MET A 62 -39.09 22.42 14.34
N GLU A 63 -38.92 21.19 13.84
CA GLU A 63 -38.23 20.77 12.59
C GLU A 63 -36.80 21.22 12.21
N GLN A 64 -36.00 20.18 11.93
CA GLN A 64 -34.78 20.06 11.10
C GLN A 64 -33.39 20.39 11.70
N GLY A 65 -32.58 19.33 11.81
CA GLY A 65 -31.11 19.34 11.63
C GLY A 65 -30.25 19.68 12.84
N GLN A 66 -29.77 18.67 13.59
CA GLN A 66 -28.60 18.77 14.51
C GLN A 66 -27.95 17.39 14.62
N LEU A 67 -26.73 17.17 14.12
CA LEU A 67 -25.41 17.50 14.69
C LEU A 67 -25.27 17.06 16.17
N ILE A 68 -24.41 16.04 16.35
CA ILE A 68 -24.05 15.39 17.60
C ILE A 68 -23.39 16.42 18.55
N ARG A 69 -23.82 16.41 19.81
CA ARG A 69 -23.38 17.30 20.89
C ARG A 69 -22.22 16.63 21.64
N TYR A 70 -21.06 17.28 21.72
CA TYR A 70 -19.96 16.84 22.59
C TYR A 70 -20.16 17.41 23.99
N GLU A 71 -20.31 16.56 25.00
CA GLU A 71 -20.34 16.94 26.43
C GLU A 71 -18.94 16.79 27.05
N ASP A 72 -17.98 17.64 26.65
CA ASP A 72 -16.78 17.87 27.46
C ASP A 72 -16.15 19.23 27.14
N THR A 73 -16.81 20.31 27.58
CA THR A 73 -16.21 21.66 27.51
C THR A 73 -16.37 22.36 28.87
N VAL A 74 -15.26 22.95 29.31
CA VAL A 74 -15.15 23.67 30.58
C VAL A 74 -15.98 24.95 30.51
N HIS A 75 -16.88 25.16 31.48
CA HIS A 75 -17.69 26.38 31.55
C HIS A 75 -16.82 27.59 31.97
N ILE A 76 -16.52 28.47 31.01
CA ILE A 76 -15.87 29.76 31.25
C ILE A 76 -16.94 30.76 31.72
N THR A 77 -16.86 31.23 32.95
CA THR A 77 -17.82 32.20 33.54
C THR A 77 -17.38 33.67 33.44
N ASN A 78 -16.18 33.94 32.94
CA ASN A 78 -15.66 35.30 32.76
C ASN A 78 -15.13 35.48 31.32
N PRO A 79 -15.80 36.26 30.46
CA PRO A 79 -15.41 36.45 29.06
C PRO A 79 -14.05 37.16 28.85
N GLU A 80 -13.50 37.80 29.88
CA GLU A 80 -12.23 38.55 29.83
C GLU A 80 -11.00 37.66 30.12
N ASP A 81 -11.19 36.39 30.52
CA ASP A 81 -10.09 35.43 30.80
C ASP A 81 -9.67 34.61 29.56
N ILE A 82 -10.16 34.96 28.37
CA ILE A 82 -9.73 34.36 27.10
C ILE A 82 -8.59 35.22 26.54
N PRO A 83 -7.38 34.67 26.31
CA PRO A 83 -6.32 35.40 25.62
C PRO A 83 -6.79 35.87 24.24
N SER A 84 -6.62 37.15 23.93
CA SER A 84 -7.03 37.71 22.64
C SER A 84 -6.08 37.21 21.53
N PHE A 85 -6.52 36.22 20.74
CA PHE A 85 -5.75 35.69 19.60
C PHE A 85 -5.80 36.59 18.34
N THR A 86 -6.19 37.85 18.51
CA THR A 86 -6.41 38.82 17.41
C THR A 86 -5.14 39.54 16.95
N GLU A 87 -3.96 39.23 17.47
CA GLU A 87 -2.69 39.81 16.98
C GLU A 87 -2.03 38.99 15.85
N PHE A 88 -2.59 37.86 15.42
CA PHE A 88 -2.00 37.01 14.37
C PHE A 88 -2.81 36.87 13.08
N ALA A 89 -3.87 37.63 12.86
CA ALA A 89 -4.66 37.56 11.63
C ALA A 89 -4.75 38.92 10.94
N ASN A 90 -4.00 39.08 9.85
CA ASN A 90 -4.20 40.18 8.90
C ASN A 90 -5.56 40.02 8.18
N PRO A 91 -6.31 41.11 7.93
CA PRO A 91 -7.67 41.05 7.42
C PRO A 91 -7.73 41.28 5.92
N SER A 92 -7.79 40.19 5.14
CA SER A 92 -8.35 40.17 3.79
C SER A 92 -8.75 38.74 3.46
N ASP A 93 -9.97 38.35 3.83
CA ASP A 93 -10.89 37.62 2.95
C ASP A 93 -12.09 37.10 3.75
N SER A 94 -13.25 37.64 3.39
CA SER A 94 -14.54 37.13 3.83
C SER A 94 -15.48 37.19 2.63
N ASN A 95 -15.65 36.08 1.90
CA ASN A 95 -16.89 35.31 1.92
C ASN A 95 -16.96 34.18 0.87
N SER A 96 -17.50 33.06 1.37
CA SER A 96 -18.39 32.08 0.73
C SER A 96 -17.87 31.03 -0.26
N ASN A 97 -18.02 29.79 0.24
CA ASN A 97 -18.63 28.61 -0.37
C ASN A 97 -17.77 27.53 -1.02
N MET A 98 -18.07 26.31 -0.56
CA MET A 98 -17.64 25.01 -1.04
C MET A 98 -17.65 24.93 -2.57
N GLN A 99 -16.48 24.73 -3.15
CA GLN A 99 -16.29 24.19 -4.49
C GLN A 99 -14.96 23.45 -4.55
N SER A 100 -15.08 22.13 -4.72
CA SER A 100 -14.35 21.27 -5.65
C SER A 100 -12.81 21.18 -5.57
N ARG A 101 -12.31 19.94 -5.70
CA ARG A 101 -10.91 19.49 -5.78
C ARG A 101 -10.12 20.04 -6.99
N SER A 102 -10.42 21.25 -7.46
CA SER A 102 -9.74 21.91 -8.59
C SER A 102 -8.66 22.91 -8.16
N ASN A 103 -8.47 23.18 -6.86
CA ASN A 103 -7.56 24.25 -6.42
C ASN A 103 -6.23 23.77 -5.80
N LEU A 104 -5.90 22.48 -5.82
CA LEU A 104 -4.54 22.04 -5.45
C LEU A 104 -3.52 22.25 -6.58
N TYR A 105 -4.00 22.52 -7.81
CA TYR A 105 -3.18 22.88 -8.97
C TYR A 105 -2.94 24.40 -9.12
N GLU A 106 -3.51 25.24 -8.25
CA GLU A 106 -3.43 26.71 -8.36
C GLU A 106 -2.82 27.39 -7.11
N TYR A 107 -2.10 26.62 -6.26
CA TYR A 107 -1.32 27.17 -5.14
C TYR A 107 0.17 27.32 -5.44
N HIS A 108 0.63 26.94 -6.64
CA HIS A 108 2.03 27.07 -7.09
C HIS A 108 2.31 28.28 -8.01
N GLN A 109 1.39 29.26 -8.11
CA GLN A 109 1.60 30.46 -8.93
C GLN A 109 1.76 31.79 -8.17
N ASN A 110 1.75 31.82 -6.83
CA ASN A 110 1.78 33.09 -6.08
C ASN A 110 2.86 33.19 -4.98
N ILE A 111 3.99 32.48 -5.12
CA ILE A 111 5.24 32.80 -4.38
C ILE A 111 6.30 33.37 -5.35
N GLU A 112 5.88 34.24 -6.26
CA GLU A 112 6.78 35.11 -7.02
C GLU A 112 6.25 36.54 -6.99
N SER A 113 6.37 37.21 -5.83
CA SER A 113 6.29 38.68 -5.80
C SER A 113 6.89 39.25 -4.50
N SER A 114 8.18 39.04 -4.25
CA SER A 114 8.99 39.98 -3.46
C SER A 114 10.49 39.70 -3.54
N SER A 115 11.07 39.91 -4.72
CA SER A 115 12.49 40.31 -4.80
C SER A 115 12.71 41.04 -6.11
N SER A 116 12.78 42.36 -5.99
CA SER A 116 13.24 43.31 -6.99
C SER A 116 14.66 42.98 -7.46
N ASP A 117 14.84 43.03 -8.78
CA ASP A 117 16.06 43.36 -9.51
C ASP A 117 17.37 42.66 -9.10
N SER A 118 17.67 41.56 -9.79
CA SER A 118 19.02 41.25 -10.28
C SER A 118 18.92 40.29 -11.48
N SER A 119 19.00 40.85 -12.69
CA SER A 119 19.14 40.08 -13.93
C SER A 119 20.49 39.36 -13.94
N SER A 120 20.50 38.11 -13.48
CA SER A 120 21.49 37.12 -13.89
C SER A 120 20.73 35.98 -14.55
N SER A 121 21.21 35.54 -15.71
CA SER A 121 20.68 34.41 -16.45
C SER A 121 20.71 33.17 -15.58
N ILE A 122 19.55 32.74 -15.07
CA ILE A 122 19.40 31.46 -14.39
C ILE A 122 19.59 30.38 -15.46
N HIS A 123 20.80 29.84 -15.55
CA HIS A 123 21.01 28.54 -16.18
C HIS A 123 20.13 27.52 -15.46
N PRO A 124 19.45 26.60 -16.17
CA PRO A 124 18.68 25.56 -15.51
C PRO A 124 19.64 24.77 -14.61
N PHE A 125 19.39 24.83 -13.29
CA PHE A 125 20.15 24.11 -12.28
C PHE A 125 20.23 22.63 -12.65
N SER A 126 21.43 22.08 -12.77
CA SER A 126 21.64 20.66 -12.98
C SER A 126 21.69 19.97 -11.62
N ILE A 127 20.73 19.09 -11.33
CA ILE A 127 20.65 18.31 -10.07
C ILE A 127 21.96 17.55 -9.80
N TYR A 128 22.72 17.26 -10.85
CA TYR A 128 24.01 16.57 -10.82
C TYR A 128 25.16 17.43 -10.28
N GLU A 129 24.98 18.74 -10.07
CA GLU A 129 26.01 19.68 -9.61
C GLU A 129 26.04 19.89 -8.08
N HIS A 130 25.10 19.32 -7.32
CA HIS A 130 25.11 19.39 -5.85
C HIS A 130 25.87 18.21 -5.24
N TYR A 131 27.14 18.42 -4.90
CA TYR A 131 28.07 17.34 -4.50
C TYR A 131 27.81 16.72 -3.13
N ASN A 132 27.24 17.49 -2.19
CA ASN A 132 26.90 16.99 -0.84
C ASN A 132 25.70 16.03 -0.84
N THR A 133 25.01 15.88 -1.99
CA THR A 133 23.87 14.96 -2.19
C THR A 133 24.19 13.82 -3.16
N LEU A 134 25.46 13.61 -3.56
CA LEU A 134 25.83 12.58 -4.54
C LEU A 134 26.20 11.23 -3.92
N ALA A 135 26.52 11.17 -2.63
CA ALA A 135 26.84 9.92 -1.95
C ALA A 135 25.62 9.38 -1.21
N ARG A 136 25.49 8.06 -1.18
CA ARG A 136 24.63 7.40 -0.20
C ARG A 136 25.23 7.64 1.18
N ASP A 137 24.38 7.82 2.17
CA ASP A 137 24.80 7.87 3.56
C ASP A 137 25.56 6.59 3.89
N GLY A 138 26.51 6.71 4.83
CA GLY A 138 27.36 5.60 5.22
C GLY A 138 26.56 4.43 5.78
N GLU A 139 27.24 3.40 6.27
CA GLU A 139 26.59 2.21 6.82
C GLU A 139 25.58 2.49 7.96
N GLU A 140 25.48 3.71 8.49
CA GLU A 140 24.60 4.06 9.61
C GLU A 140 23.14 4.38 9.20
N GLU A 141 22.89 4.87 7.98
CA GLU A 141 21.55 5.25 7.50
C GLU A 141 21.33 4.73 6.06
N TYR A 142 20.20 4.07 5.79
CA TYR A 142 19.93 3.54 4.45
C TYR A 142 19.41 4.65 3.54
N SER A 143 20.22 5.08 2.58
CA SER A 143 19.77 5.99 1.51
C SER A 143 19.41 5.18 0.25
N PRO A 144 18.15 5.17 -0.18
CA PRO A 144 17.75 4.45 -1.38
C PRO A 144 18.41 5.02 -2.65
N PRO A 145 18.76 4.18 -3.64
CA PRO A 145 19.31 4.65 -4.90
C PRO A 145 18.29 5.40 -5.76
N VAL A 146 18.75 6.45 -6.45
CA VAL A 146 17.93 7.30 -7.31
C VAL A 146 18.35 7.16 -8.77
N ILE A 147 17.37 6.99 -9.66
CA ILE A 147 17.56 6.97 -11.12
C ILE A 147 16.66 8.04 -11.73
N LEU A 148 17.26 9.00 -12.44
CA LEU A 148 16.55 10.16 -12.98
C LEU A 148 16.46 10.09 -14.51
N PRO A 149 15.25 10.05 -15.10
CA PRO A 149 15.09 10.33 -16.52
C PRO A 149 15.32 11.83 -16.80
N TYR A 150 15.74 12.20 -18.01
CA TYR A 150 15.86 13.62 -18.36
C TYR A 150 14.50 14.31 -18.51
N ARG A 151 13.51 13.59 -19.05
CA ARG A 151 12.15 14.10 -19.26
C ARG A 151 11.09 13.12 -18.75
N LEU A 152 10.06 13.65 -18.09
CA LEU A 152 8.86 12.90 -17.72
C LEU A 152 7.89 12.76 -18.89
N ARG A 153 6.87 11.92 -18.70
CA ARG A 153 5.79 11.58 -19.65
C ARG A 153 6.28 10.89 -20.91
N ALA A 154 7.45 10.26 -20.83
CA ALA A 154 7.95 9.43 -21.91
C ALA A 154 7.63 7.96 -21.59
N PRO A 155 6.97 7.21 -22.49
CA PRO A 155 6.51 5.85 -22.18
C PRO A 155 7.64 4.90 -21.80
N GLN A 156 8.85 5.11 -22.33
CA GLN A 156 10.03 4.32 -21.98
C GLN A 156 10.48 4.47 -20.52
N ASN A 157 10.08 5.53 -19.82
CA ASN A 157 10.47 5.78 -18.43
C ASN A 157 9.93 4.70 -17.49
N ILE A 158 8.86 3.99 -17.86
CA ILE A 158 8.30 2.88 -17.08
C ILE A 158 9.31 1.76 -16.82
N LEU A 159 10.37 1.67 -17.65
CA LEU A 159 11.46 0.72 -17.46
C LEU A 159 12.20 0.96 -16.14
N ILE A 160 12.30 2.22 -15.69
CA ILE A 160 13.00 2.59 -14.46
C ILE A 160 12.36 1.94 -13.22
N PRO A 161 11.07 2.18 -12.89
CA PRO A 161 10.46 1.54 -11.73
C PRO A 161 10.44 0.01 -11.85
N ILE A 162 10.25 -0.55 -13.05
CA ILE A 162 10.30 -2.00 -13.26
C ILE A 162 11.66 -2.57 -12.88
N LEU A 163 12.76 -1.98 -13.35
CA LEU A 163 14.10 -2.43 -13.01
C LEU A 163 14.41 -2.23 -11.53
N THR A 164 14.01 -1.10 -10.94
CA THR A 164 14.15 -0.85 -9.50
C THR A 164 13.46 -1.94 -8.69
N ILE A 165 12.21 -2.27 -8.99
CA ILE A 165 11.42 -3.28 -8.29
C ILE A 165 11.96 -4.69 -8.55
N ALA A 166 12.22 -5.06 -9.82
CA ALA A 166 12.69 -6.38 -10.21
C ALA A 166 14.11 -6.71 -9.70
N SER A 167 14.97 -5.70 -9.55
CA SER A 167 16.33 -5.87 -8.99
C SER A 167 16.32 -6.42 -7.56
N SER A 168 15.20 -6.29 -6.84
CA SER A 168 15.05 -6.89 -5.51
C SER A 168 14.97 -8.42 -5.57
N LEU A 169 14.66 -9.02 -6.72
CA LEU A 169 14.52 -10.47 -6.86
C LEU A 169 15.85 -11.16 -7.16
N SER A 170 16.21 -12.16 -6.33
CA SER A 170 17.47 -12.90 -6.52
C SER A 170 17.47 -13.71 -7.81
N GLN A 171 16.34 -14.31 -8.18
CA GLN A 171 16.20 -15.06 -9.44
C GLN A 171 16.39 -14.16 -10.68
N PHE A 172 15.84 -12.93 -10.66
CA PHE A 172 16.02 -11.95 -11.73
C PHE A 172 17.49 -11.60 -11.91
N ASN A 173 18.17 -11.26 -10.82
CA ASN A 173 19.59 -10.94 -10.85
C ASN A 173 20.42 -12.14 -11.33
N LYS A 174 20.11 -13.36 -10.86
CA LYS A 174 20.84 -14.58 -11.25
C LYS A 174 20.77 -14.82 -12.76
N ILE A 175 19.59 -14.69 -13.36
CA ILE A 175 19.41 -14.85 -14.81
C ILE A 175 20.17 -13.75 -15.57
N LEU A 176 20.04 -12.50 -15.12
CA LEU A 176 20.68 -11.36 -15.77
C LEU A 176 22.22 -11.44 -15.71
N PHE A 177 22.79 -11.98 -14.63
CA PHE A 177 24.24 -12.10 -14.42
C PHE A 177 24.80 -13.49 -14.74
N THR A 178 24.04 -14.36 -15.43
CA THR A 178 24.55 -15.66 -15.93
C THR A 178 25.84 -15.49 -16.73
N ARG A 179 25.94 -14.40 -17.50
CA ARG A 179 27.17 -13.94 -18.17
C ARG A 179 27.54 -12.56 -17.63
N ASN A 180 28.63 -12.50 -16.84
CA ASN A 180 29.05 -11.31 -16.08
C ASN A 180 30.47 -10.80 -16.46
N ASN A 181 31.09 -11.39 -17.49
CA ASN A 181 32.44 -11.02 -17.96
C ASN A 181 32.41 -10.02 -19.12
N PHE A 182 31.50 -9.05 -19.08
CA PHE A 182 31.44 -7.98 -20.09
C PHE A 182 32.39 -6.83 -19.75
N ASP A 183 32.77 -6.07 -20.77
CA ASP A 183 33.42 -4.78 -20.59
C ASP A 183 32.35 -3.71 -20.43
N TYR A 184 32.28 -3.12 -19.23
CA TYR A 184 31.31 -2.09 -18.87
C TYR A 184 31.77 -0.69 -19.30
N GLY A 185 33.00 -0.50 -19.80
CA GLY A 185 33.46 0.76 -20.38
C GLY A 185 33.33 1.96 -19.43
N TYR A 186 34.10 1.97 -18.35
CA TYR A 186 34.07 3.05 -17.35
C TYR A 186 34.49 4.41 -17.95
N VAL A 187 33.67 5.43 -17.69
CA VAL A 187 33.94 6.85 -17.99
C VAL A 187 33.57 7.64 -16.74
N GLU A 188 34.38 8.63 -16.36
CA GLU A 188 34.21 9.38 -15.10
C GLU A 188 32.81 9.97 -14.93
N ASN A 189 32.23 10.54 -16.00
CA ASN A 189 30.91 11.16 -15.98
C ASN A 189 29.75 10.22 -16.35
N TRP A 190 29.93 8.91 -16.34
CA TRP A 190 28.92 7.94 -16.81
C TRP A 190 27.51 8.09 -16.18
N TYR A 191 27.45 8.67 -14.97
CA TYR A 191 26.22 8.89 -14.20
C TYR A 191 25.41 10.11 -14.65
N ASP A 192 25.99 11.00 -15.47
CA ASP A 192 25.35 12.23 -15.95
C ASP A 192 24.58 11.98 -17.25
N SER A 193 23.44 12.68 -17.39
CA SER A 193 22.61 12.77 -18.58
C SER A 193 23.35 13.18 -19.86
N GLN A 194 24.47 13.90 -19.75
CA GLN A 194 25.25 14.34 -20.91
C GLN A 194 26.33 13.35 -21.35
N ALA A 195 26.53 12.26 -20.59
CA ALA A 195 27.57 11.30 -20.86
C ALA A 195 27.26 10.50 -22.14
N LYS A 196 28.24 10.44 -23.05
CA LYS A 196 28.20 9.53 -24.19
C LYS A 196 29.14 8.37 -23.92
N SER A 197 28.61 7.27 -23.40
CA SER A 197 29.41 6.06 -23.25
C SER A 197 29.54 5.35 -24.61
N GLU A 198 30.76 5.35 -25.17
CA GLU A 198 31.08 4.52 -26.32
C GLU A 198 31.49 3.12 -25.83
N LEU A 199 30.50 2.28 -25.54
CA LEU A 199 30.73 0.86 -25.25
C LEU A 199 31.38 0.16 -26.46
N ALA A 200 32.57 -0.39 -26.26
CA ALA A 200 33.22 -1.27 -27.21
C ALA A 200 32.42 -2.57 -27.32
N VAL A 201 31.97 -2.91 -28.53
CA VAL A 201 31.19 -4.13 -28.77
C VAL A 201 32.12 -5.22 -29.27
N PRO A 202 32.23 -6.36 -28.56
CA PRO A 202 33.02 -7.50 -29.00
C PRO A 202 32.59 -8.02 -30.39
N GLU A 203 33.52 -8.61 -31.14
CA GLU A 203 33.24 -9.14 -32.49
C GLU A 203 32.10 -10.18 -32.51
N GLU A 204 31.94 -10.93 -31.41
CA GLU A 204 30.85 -11.91 -31.21
C GLU A 204 29.46 -11.28 -31.27
N PHE A 205 29.30 -10.01 -30.86
CA PHE A 205 28.01 -9.32 -30.82
C PHE A 205 27.83 -8.30 -31.94
N THR A 206 28.63 -8.40 -33.01
CA THR A 206 28.55 -7.44 -34.13
C THR A 206 27.14 -7.43 -34.77
N THR A 207 26.48 -8.59 -34.82
CA THR A 207 25.10 -8.75 -35.33
C THR A 207 24.06 -8.17 -34.37
N ASN A 208 24.26 -8.34 -33.06
CA ASN A 208 23.33 -7.95 -31.99
C ASN A 208 23.88 -6.76 -31.18
N LYS A 209 24.45 -5.76 -31.88
CA LYS A 209 25.16 -4.64 -31.25
C LYS A 209 24.28 -3.83 -30.30
N HIS A 210 23.00 -3.65 -30.65
CA HIS A 210 22.04 -2.93 -29.81
C HIS A 210 21.67 -3.72 -28.56
N SER A 211 21.32 -5.00 -28.72
CA SER A 211 21.01 -5.93 -27.62
C SER A 211 22.16 -6.00 -26.61
N TYR A 212 23.40 -6.13 -27.09
CA TYR A 212 24.58 -6.14 -26.22
C TYR A 212 24.68 -4.86 -25.37
N LYS A 213 24.54 -3.69 -26.00
CA LYS A 213 24.60 -2.42 -25.28
C LYS A 213 23.48 -2.29 -24.25
N PHE A 214 22.27 -2.67 -24.63
CA PHE A 214 21.11 -2.63 -23.75
C PHE A 214 21.30 -3.53 -22.53
N VAL A 215 21.70 -4.79 -22.73
CA VAL A 215 21.94 -5.75 -21.63
C VAL A 215 23.05 -5.27 -20.70
N VAL A 216 24.14 -4.72 -21.25
CA VAL A 216 25.24 -4.17 -20.45
C VAL A 216 24.78 -2.97 -19.61
N GLU A 217 23.97 -2.07 -20.17
CA GLU A 217 23.40 -0.94 -19.41
C GLU A 217 22.39 -1.42 -18.35
N VAL A 218 21.54 -2.41 -18.65
CA VAL A 218 20.62 -3.01 -17.66
C VAL A 218 21.42 -3.62 -16.50
N GLN A 219 22.49 -4.38 -16.78
CA GLN A 219 23.38 -4.92 -15.76
C GLN A 219 24.05 -3.84 -14.92
N LYS A 220 24.47 -2.71 -15.53
CA LYS A 220 24.99 -1.56 -14.76
C LYS A 220 23.94 -0.99 -13.83
N ILE A 221 22.72 -0.78 -14.31
CA ILE A 221 21.61 -0.25 -13.49
C ILE A 221 21.30 -1.19 -12.32
N VAL A 222 21.20 -2.50 -12.56
CA VAL A 222 20.96 -3.48 -11.49
C VAL A 222 22.13 -3.54 -10.50
N GLY A 223 23.37 -3.48 -11.00
CA GLY A 223 24.56 -3.38 -10.16
C GLY A 223 24.59 -2.09 -9.32
N TYR A 224 24.12 -0.98 -9.88
CA TYR A 224 23.99 0.29 -9.17
C TYR A 224 22.94 0.22 -8.06
N LEU A 225 21.78 -0.38 -8.33
CA LEU A 225 20.71 -0.58 -7.35
C LEU A 225 21.14 -1.46 -6.17
N SER A 226 22.16 -2.31 -6.36
CA SER A 226 22.78 -3.09 -5.29
C SER A 226 23.55 -2.18 -4.32
N HIS A 227 23.10 -2.13 -3.06
CA HIS A 227 23.73 -1.34 -1.99
C HIS A 227 25.18 -1.76 -1.70
N GLY A 228 25.58 -3.00 -2.05
CA GLY A 228 26.93 -3.50 -1.84
C GLY A 228 27.98 -2.98 -2.84
N LEU A 229 27.56 -2.48 -4.00
CA LEU A 229 28.48 -2.13 -5.10
C LEU A 229 28.67 -0.62 -5.25
N SER A 230 27.60 0.13 -5.53
CA SER A 230 27.67 1.58 -5.74
C SER A 230 27.41 2.36 -4.46
N LYS A 231 28.21 3.41 -4.24
CA LYS A 231 28.03 4.39 -3.17
C LYS A 231 27.39 5.69 -3.65
N ARG A 232 27.02 5.78 -4.92
CA ARG A 232 26.43 6.99 -5.51
C ARG A 232 24.91 7.02 -5.25
N LEU A 233 24.39 8.17 -4.85
CA LEU A 233 22.96 8.35 -4.56
C LEU A 233 22.13 8.46 -5.83
N LEU A 234 22.65 9.13 -6.87
CA LEU A 234 21.89 9.45 -8.09
C LEU A 234 22.65 9.12 -9.38
N ILE A 235 21.92 8.63 -10.38
CA ILE A 235 22.39 8.42 -11.76
C ILE A 235 21.32 8.84 -12.76
N SER A 236 21.73 9.12 -13.99
CA SER A 236 20.83 9.35 -15.11
C SER A 236 20.38 8.04 -15.77
N ALA A 237 19.12 7.99 -16.20
CA ALA A 237 18.58 6.90 -17.01
C ALA A 237 18.93 7.00 -18.50
N GLU A 238 19.47 8.13 -18.97
CA GLU A 238 19.61 8.42 -20.41
C GLU A 238 20.48 7.39 -21.15
N SER A 239 21.54 6.89 -20.51
CA SER A 239 22.39 5.84 -21.07
C SER A 239 21.58 4.58 -21.39
N LEU A 240 20.76 4.11 -20.45
CA LEU A 240 19.86 2.97 -20.66
C LEU A 240 18.82 3.28 -21.74
N LEU A 241 18.10 4.40 -21.60
CA LEU A 241 17.00 4.75 -22.51
C LEU A 241 17.51 4.90 -23.95
N SER A 242 18.68 5.48 -24.16
CA SER A 242 19.29 5.65 -25.50
C SER A 242 19.69 4.32 -26.19
N THR A 243 19.80 3.23 -25.44
CA THR A 243 20.16 1.91 -25.97
C THR A 243 18.96 1.07 -26.41
N LEU A 244 17.73 1.55 -26.16
CA LEU A 244 16.52 0.83 -26.53
C LEU A 244 16.41 0.60 -28.06
N PRO A 245 15.94 -0.58 -28.50
CA PRO A 245 15.76 -0.87 -29.91
C PRO A 245 14.78 0.09 -30.59
N THR A 246 15.05 0.52 -31.84
CA THR A 246 14.16 1.40 -32.61
C THR A 246 12.79 0.77 -32.88
N GLU A 247 12.75 -0.56 -33.02
CA GLU A 247 11.51 -1.33 -33.18
C GLU A 247 10.64 -1.24 -31.92
N PHE A 248 11.27 -1.28 -30.74
CA PHE A 248 10.59 -1.07 -29.47
C PHE A 248 9.99 0.33 -29.41
N TYR A 249 10.74 1.40 -29.74
CA TYR A 249 10.19 2.76 -29.79
C TYR A 249 8.99 2.89 -30.73
N THR A 250 9.04 2.26 -31.89
CA THR A 250 7.92 2.28 -32.85
C THR A 250 6.70 1.57 -32.27
N SER A 251 6.93 0.44 -31.60
CA SER A 251 5.89 -0.32 -30.90
C SER A 251 5.30 0.45 -29.72
N LEU A 252 6.13 1.20 -28.98
CA LEU A 252 5.68 2.04 -27.86
C LEU A 252 4.77 3.18 -28.31
N LEU A 253 5.09 3.82 -29.44
CA LEU A 253 4.26 4.90 -30.00
C LEU A 253 2.90 4.40 -30.51
N GLN A 254 2.76 3.08 -30.72
CA GLN A 254 1.53 2.43 -31.14
C GLN A 254 0.72 1.87 -29.98
N SER A 255 1.27 1.83 -28.76
CA SER A 255 0.54 1.33 -27.59
C SER A 255 -0.59 2.28 -27.21
N GLU A 256 -1.79 1.75 -27.02
CA GLU A 256 -2.95 2.54 -26.63
C GLU A 256 -3.09 2.67 -25.09
N GLY A 257 -2.51 1.71 -24.33
CA GLY A 257 -2.60 1.64 -22.87
C GLY A 257 -1.28 1.25 -22.18
N LEU A 258 -1.25 1.43 -20.85
CA LEU A 258 -0.07 1.11 -20.02
C LEU A 258 0.12 -0.42 -19.86
N ASP A 259 -0.95 -1.19 -19.94
CA ASP A 259 -0.93 -2.66 -19.98
C ASP A 259 -0.13 -3.21 -21.17
N GLU A 260 -0.40 -2.69 -22.37
CA GLU A 260 0.28 -3.10 -23.59
C GLU A 260 1.76 -2.67 -23.56
N LEU A 261 2.01 -1.48 -23.02
CA LEU A 261 3.35 -0.97 -22.74
C LEU A 261 4.13 -1.92 -21.81
N LEU A 262 3.54 -2.33 -20.68
CA LEU A 262 4.17 -3.26 -19.73
C LEU A 262 4.49 -4.61 -20.39
N LYS A 263 3.54 -5.19 -21.14
CA LYS A 263 3.75 -6.43 -21.89
C LYS A 263 4.92 -6.30 -22.87
N LYS A 264 4.99 -5.19 -23.61
CA LYS A 264 6.10 -4.90 -24.53
C LYS A 264 7.43 -4.73 -23.81
N VAL A 265 7.45 -4.09 -22.64
CA VAL A 265 8.67 -3.91 -21.83
C VAL A 265 9.21 -5.26 -21.36
N TYR A 266 8.37 -6.13 -20.82
CA TYR A 266 8.79 -7.48 -20.41
C TYR A 266 9.26 -8.32 -21.60
N ALA A 267 8.56 -8.26 -22.74
CA ALA A 267 9.00 -8.94 -23.95
C ALA A 267 10.36 -8.43 -24.46
N CYS A 268 10.57 -7.10 -24.46
CA CYS A 268 11.84 -6.48 -24.85
C CYS A 268 12.98 -6.91 -23.92
N LEU A 269 12.77 -6.82 -22.59
CA LEU A 269 13.76 -7.24 -21.60
C LEU A 269 14.15 -8.71 -21.78
N ALA A 270 13.18 -9.61 -21.99
CA ALA A 270 13.45 -11.02 -22.20
C ALA A 270 14.16 -11.28 -23.53
N GLN A 271 13.63 -10.77 -24.64
CA GLN A 271 14.18 -10.99 -25.98
C GLN A 271 15.62 -10.48 -26.10
N GLU A 272 15.90 -9.24 -25.67
CA GLU A 272 17.23 -8.66 -25.79
C GLU A 272 18.24 -9.36 -24.89
N SER A 273 17.80 -9.85 -23.72
CA SER A 273 18.64 -10.65 -22.82
C SER A 273 18.95 -12.03 -23.37
N ASP A 274 17.96 -12.73 -23.91
CA ASP A 274 18.13 -14.07 -24.47
C ASP A 274 19.10 -14.08 -25.66
N LEU A 275 19.10 -13.01 -26.48
CA LEU A 275 20.03 -12.81 -27.60
C LEU A 275 21.51 -12.64 -27.20
N VAL A 276 21.80 -12.32 -25.94
CA VAL A 276 23.15 -11.95 -25.46
C VAL A 276 23.66 -12.91 -24.39
N LEU A 277 22.76 -13.40 -23.53
CA LEU A 277 23.09 -14.24 -22.38
C LEU A 277 23.04 -15.74 -22.69
N ASP A 278 22.64 -16.13 -23.90
CA ASP A 278 22.44 -17.52 -24.33
C ASP A 278 21.48 -18.29 -23.39
N ASN A 279 20.47 -17.57 -22.86
CA ASN A 279 19.46 -18.12 -21.97
C ASN A 279 18.40 -18.87 -22.77
N ASP A 280 18.16 -20.14 -22.42
CA ASP A 280 17.08 -20.96 -22.99
C ASP A 280 16.08 -21.42 -21.91
N GLY A 281 14.79 -21.39 -22.24
CA GLY A 281 13.70 -21.93 -21.42
C GLY A 281 13.64 -21.34 -20.00
N ASP A 282 13.85 -22.17 -18.98
CA ASP A 282 13.77 -21.78 -17.56
C ASP A 282 14.89 -20.81 -17.11
N SER A 283 15.91 -20.61 -17.95
CA SER A 283 16.93 -19.58 -17.73
C SER A 283 16.60 -18.25 -18.41
N SER A 284 15.53 -18.15 -19.19
CA SER A 284 15.08 -16.89 -19.80
C SER A 284 14.35 -16.03 -18.78
N LEU A 285 14.47 -14.71 -18.92
CA LEU A 285 13.69 -13.74 -18.13
C LEU A 285 12.18 -13.88 -18.38
N SER A 286 11.76 -14.44 -19.52
CA SER A 286 10.35 -14.72 -19.79
C SER A 286 9.71 -15.62 -18.72
N SER A 287 10.49 -16.55 -18.14
CA SER A 287 10.02 -17.43 -17.06
C SER A 287 9.70 -16.68 -15.77
N ILE A 288 10.30 -15.50 -15.55
CA ILE A 288 10.07 -14.66 -14.38
C ILE A 288 8.79 -13.84 -14.53
N PHE A 289 8.43 -13.46 -15.76
CA PHE A 289 7.31 -12.55 -16.03
C PHE A 289 6.03 -13.27 -16.47
N ASN A 290 6.13 -14.38 -17.20
CA ASN A 290 4.97 -14.99 -17.87
C ASN A 290 4.27 -16.05 -17.02
N SER A 291 3.07 -15.71 -16.54
CA SER A 291 2.12 -16.67 -15.97
C SER A 291 1.41 -17.42 -17.10
N VAL A 292 0.95 -18.65 -16.84
CA VAL A 292 0.19 -19.46 -17.80
C VAL A 292 -1.17 -19.76 -17.21
N VAL A 293 -2.22 -19.36 -17.91
CA VAL A 293 -3.61 -19.58 -17.52
C VAL A 293 -4.29 -20.46 -18.55
N ARG A 294 -5.09 -21.41 -18.07
CA ARG A 294 -6.00 -22.20 -18.89
C ARG A 294 -7.33 -21.46 -19.00
N ASN A 295 -7.77 -21.18 -20.23
CA ASN A 295 -9.05 -20.55 -20.50
C ASN A 295 -10.21 -21.58 -20.44
N GLU A 296 -11.45 -21.10 -20.63
CA GLU A 296 -12.64 -21.95 -20.62
C GLU A 296 -12.66 -23.02 -21.74
N GLU A 297 -11.97 -22.75 -22.85
CA GLU A 297 -11.84 -23.67 -23.99
C GLU A 297 -10.77 -24.76 -23.75
N GLY A 298 -9.98 -24.62 -22.68
CA GLY A 298 -8.89 -25.52 -22.31
C GLY A 298 -7.53 -25.15 -22.89
N ASP A 299 -7.43 -24.05 -23.63
CA ASP A 299 -6.18 -23.54 -24.19
C ASP A 299 -5.35 -22.83 -23.12
N GLU A 300 -4.03 -22.98 -23.22
CA GLU A 300 -3.07 -22.34 -22.34
C GLU A 300 -2.57 -21.02 -22.96
N VAL A 301 -2.75 -19.94 -22.22
CA VAL A 301 -2.39 -18.57 -22.64
C VAL A 301 -1.34 -18.02 -21.68
N GLU A 302 -0.27 -17.46 -22.26
CA GLU A 302 0.75 -16.74 -21.49
C GLU A 302 0.29 -15.31 -21.19
N LEU A 303 0.33 -14.94 -19.92
CA LEU A 303 -0.08 -13.64 -19.40
C LEU A 303 1.08 -13.02 -18.60
N PRO A 304 1.79 -12.03 -19.17
CA PRO A 304 2.84 -11.29 -18.47
C PRO A 304 2.28 -10.26 -17.47
N VAL A 305 1.10 -9.72 -17.79
CA VAL A 305 0.40 -8.70 -17.02
C VAL A 305 -1.05 -9.12 -16.94
N PHE A 306 -1.60 -9.08 -15.73
CA PHE A 306 -2.99 -9.41 -15.45
C PHE A 306 -3.81 -8.13 -15.38
N GLU A 307 -4.67 -7.92 -16.37
CA GLU A 307 -5.56 -6.75 -16.43
C GLU A 307 -6.80 -6.97 -15.55
N ILE A 308 -7.15 -5.94 -14.79
CA ILE A 308 -8.37 -5.90 -13.98
C ILE A 308 -9.21 -4.75 -14.48
N ASP A 309 -10.28 -5.10 -15.17
CA ASP A 309 -11.30 -4.17 -15.65
C ASP A 309 -12.14 -3.64 -14.49
N SER A 310 -12.76 -2.48 -14.70
CA SER A 310 -13.66 -1.83 -13.73
C SER A 310 -14.78 -2.75 -13.23
N ASP A 311 -15.30 -3.62 -14.10
CA ASP A 311 -16.42 -4.52 -13.78
C ASP A 311 -16.00 -5.68 -12.87
N SER A 312 -14.73 -6.07 -12.96
CA SER A 312 -14.15 -7.16 -12.16
C SER A 312 -13.51 -6.68 -10.86
N ARG A 313 -13.31 -5.35 -10.73
CA ARG A 313 -12.60 -4.74 -9.60
C ARG A 313 -13.37 -4.90 -8.30
N GLY A 314 -12.79 -5.65 -7.37
CA GLY A 314 -13.21 -5.70 -5.98
C GLY A 314 -12.56 -4.63 -5.10
N SER A 315 -12.87 -4.67 -3.80
CA SER A 315 -12.24 -3.85 -2.77
C SER A 315 -10.79 -4.27 -2.46
N THR A 316 -10.41 -5.49 -2.82
CA THR A 316 -9.07 -6.07 -2.67
C THR A 316 -8.67 -6.84 -3.92
N ILE A 317 -7.38 -7.16 -4.08
CA ILE A 317 -6.91 -7.95 -5.22
C ILE A 317 -7.50 -9.38 -5.22
N THR A 318 -7.68 -9.96 -4.04
CA THR A 318 -8.33 -11.25 -3.85
C THR A 318 -9.77 -11.24 -4.33
N GLU A 319 -10.55 -10.21 -3.96
CA GLU A 319 -11.93 -10.09 -4.43
C GLU A 319 -12.00 -9.89 -5.95
N SER A 320 -11.09 -9.10 -6.53
CA SER A 320 -10.98 -8.97 -7.98
C SER A 320 -10.68 -10.31 -8.68
N LEU A 321 -9.79 -11.12 -8.10
CA LEU A 321 -9.47 -12.45 -8.62
C LEU A 321 -10.63 -13.45 -8.41
N ASP A 322 -11.35 -13.38 -7.30
CA ASP A 322 -12.55 -14.20 -7.08
C ASP A 322 -13.62 -13.88 -8.14
N ASN A 323 -13.81 -12.61 -8.47
CA ASN A 323 -14.70 -12.18 -9.55
C ASN A 323 -14.21 -12.69 -10.92
N LEU A 324 -12.90 -12.75 -11.17
CA LEU A 324 -12.37 -13.20 -12.47
C LEU A 324 -12.38 -14.73 -12.63
N PHE A 325 -11.97 -15.48 -11.61
CA PHE A 325 -11.76 -16.92 -11.69
C PHE A 325 -12.97 -17.73 -11.21
N TRP A 326 -13.67 -17.25 -10.18
CA TRP A 326 -14.78 -17.96 -9.53
C TRP A 326 -16.15 -17.35 -9.85
N ASN A 327 -16.26 -16.75 -11.03
CA ASN A 327 -17.42 -15.96 -11.43
C ASN A 327 -18.72 -16.79 -11.39
N SER A 328 -19.54 -16.56 -10.36
CA SER A 328 -20.79 -17.28 -10.03
C SER A 328 -20.64 -18.80 -9.76
N ASP A 329 -21.60 -19.38 -9.01
CA ASP A 329 -21.57 -20.79 -8.54
C ASP A 329 -21.38 -21.83 -9.67
N ASP A 330 -21.72 -21.49 -10.92
CA ASP A 330 -21.62 -22.36 -12.10
C ASP A 330 -20.31 -22.18 -12.90
N GLY A 331 -19.51 -21.13 -12.63
CA GLY A 331 -18.27 -20.80 -13.35
C GLY A 331 -16.98 -21.20 -12.63
N VAL A 332 -17.08 -21.76 -11.42
CA VAL A 332 -15.93 -22.13 -10.59
C VAL A 332 -15.08 -23.21 -11.27
N GLY A 333 -13.87 -22.84 -11.69
CA GLY A 333 -12.90 -23.78 -12.28
C GLY A 333 -12.76 -23.71 -13.79
N ASN A 334 -13.54 -22.86 -14.46
CA ASN A 334 -13.46 -22.69 -15.91
C ASN A 334 -12.12 -22.08 -16.34
N VAL A 335 -11.63 -21.14 -15.55
CA VAL A 335 -10.31 -20.51 -15.71
C VAL A 335 -9.44 -20.92 -14.54
N SER A 336 -8.19 -21.26 -14.78
CA SER A 336 -7.25 -21.64 -13.71
C SER A 336 -5.80 -21.40 -14.08
N PHE A 337 -4.94 -21.14 -13.09
CA PHE A 337 -3.50 -21.07 -13.32
C PHE A 337 -2.91 -22.46 -13.53
N CYS A 338 -2.12 -22.61 -14.60
CA CYS A 338 -1.20 -23.72 -14.80
C CYS A 338 0.17 -23.41 -14.20
N ARG A 339 0.63 -22.18 -14.36
CA ARG A 339 1.90 -21.68 -13.83
C ARG A 339 1.73 -20.22 -13.42
N ILE A 340 2.26 -19.85 -12.27
CA ILE A 340 2.26 -18.46 -11.80
C ILE A 340 3.70 -17.98 -11.89
N ALA A 341 3.90 -16.80 -12.47
CA ALA A 341 5.21 -16.19 -12.63
C ALA A 341 5.80 -15.80 -11.25
N PRO A 342 7.13 -15.91 -11.05
CA PRO A 342 7.81 -15.38 -9.87
C PRO A 342 7.56 -13.89 -9.63
N LEU A 343 7.48 -13.08 -10.70
CA LEU A 343 7.03 -11.69 -10.68
C LEU A 343 5.61 -11.64 -11.25
N PHE A 344 4.64 -11.27 -10.42
CA PHE A 344 3.23 -11.25 -10.80
C PHE A 344 2.67 -9.83 -10.79
N THR A 345 2.34 -9.34 -11.98
CA THR A 345 2.00 -7.94 -12.21
C THR A 345 0.51 -7.79 -12.53
N PHE A 346 -0.18 -6.95 -11.78
CA PHE A 346 -1.55 -6.54 -12.03
C PHE A 346 -1.60 -5.11 -12.55
N HIS A 347 -2.37 -4.89 -13.59
CA HIS A 347 -2.69 -3.55 -14.07
C HIS A 347 -4.17 -3.30 -13.87
N VAL A 348 -4.52 -2.30 -13.07
CA VAL A 348 -5.92 -1.98 -12.75
C VAL A 348 -6.35 -0.78 -13.57
N LEU A 349 -7.39 -0.99 -14.37
CA LEU A 349 -7.97 0.03 -15.23
C LEU A 349 -9.07 0.78 -14.48
N ASN A 350 -9.04 2.11 -14.59
CA ASN A 350 -10.04 3.00 -14.02
C ASN A 350 -10.77 3.71 -15.18
N TYR A 351 -11.85 3.10 -15.68
CA TYR A 351 -12.69 3.73 -16.70
C TYR A 351 -13.62 4.77 -16.05
N ASP A 352 -13.68 5.95 -16.67
CA ASP A 352 -14.47 7.13 -16.25
C ASP A 352 -15.94 7.04 -16.70
N ASP A 353 -16.53 5.84 -16.72
CA ASP A 353 -17.94 5.66 -17.09
C ASP A 353 -18.84 5.77 -15.84
N GLY A 354 -18.95 7.01 -15.35
CA GLY A 354 -20.08 7.51 -14.55
C GLY A 354 -20.27 6.97 -13.13
N ASP A 355 -20.10 7.84 -12.13
CA ASP A 355 -20.62 7.81 -10.74
C ASP A 355 -20.49 6.53 -9.87
N TYR A 356 -20.00 5.40 -10.37
CA TYR A 356 -19.98 4.11 -9.65
C TYR A 356 -18.59 3.57 -9.26
N SER A 357 -17.48 4.12 -9.77
CA SER A 357 -16.14 3.52 -9.62
C SER A 357 -15.20 4.17 -8.58
N ASN A 358 -15.66 5.09 -7.73
CA ASN A 358 -14.83 5.71 -6.69
C ASN A 358 -14.59 4.81 -5.44
N GLN A 359 -14.53 3.50 -5.61
CA GLN A 359 -14.17 2.60 -4.50
C GLN A 359 -12.65 2.52 -4.38
N SER A 360 -12.13 3.04 -3.27
CA SER A 360 -10.72 2.87 -2.88
C SER A 360 -10.42 1.38 -2.78
N MET A 361 -9.34 0.94 -3.39
CA MET A 361 -8.86 -0.43 -3.28
C MET A 361 -7.93 -0.53 -2.07
N GLN A 362 -8.14 -1.52 -1.21
CA GLN A 362 -7.23 -1.83 -0.11
C GLN A 362 -6.09 -2.73 -0.61
N LEU A 363 -4.86 -2.37 -0.25
CA LEU A 363 -3.70 -3.20 -0.55
C LEU A 363 -3.66 -4.40 0.38
N GLN A 364 -3.34 -5.55 -0.19
CA GLN A 364 -3.00 -6.74 0.57
C GLN A 364 -1.49 -6.90 0.50
N GLU A 365 -0.81 -6.91 1.65
CA GLU A 365 0.65 -7.09 1.66
C GLU A 365 1.04 -8.46 1.07
N HIS A 366 0.17 -9.45 1.26
CA HIS A 366 0.39 -10.79 0.77
C HIS A 366 -0.93 -11.51 0.46
N PHE A 367 -0.88 -12.46 -0.47
CA PHE A 367 -1.99 -13.36 -0.79
C PHE A 367 -1.47 -14.65 -1.45
N TYR A 368 -2.36 -15.59 -1.75
CA TYR A 368 -2.03 -16.92 -2.26
C TYR A 368 -2.67 -17.17 -3.64
N PRO A 369 -2.07 -16.70 -4.76
CA PRO A 369 -2.64 -16.90 -6.09
C PRO A 369 -2.76 -18.37 -6.49
N GLY A 370 -2.00 -19.27 -5.87
CA GLY A 370 -2.10 -20.72 -6.09
C GLY A 370 -3.46 -21.33 -5.72
N VAL A 371 -4.31 -20.62 -4.98
CA VAL A 371 -5.71 -21.02 -4.72
C VAL A 371 -6.50 -21.13 -6.03
N TYR A 372 -6.17 -20.31 -7.02
CA TYR A 372 -6.77 -20.32 -8.36
C TYR A 372 -6.06 -21.29 -9.33
N GLY A 373 -5.14 -22.12 -8.82
CA GLY A 373 -4.42 -23.11 -9.60
C GLY A 373 -5.27 -24.32 -9.97
N SER A 374 -4.95 -24.96 -11.09
CA SER A 374 -5.67 -26.15 -11.58
C SER A 374 -5.70 -27.33 -10.59
N GLU A 375 -4.72 -27.41 -9.68
CA GLU A 375 -4.67 -28.41 -8.59
C GLU A 375 -5.79 -28.19 -7.55
N CYS A 376 -6.16 -26.94 -7.30
CA CYS A 376 -7.14 -26.54 -6.29
C CYS A 376 -8.57 -26.56 -6.83
N VAL A 377 -8.76 -26.48 -8.15
CA VAL A 377 -10.09 -26.41 -8.80
C VAL A 377 -11.02 -27.53 -8.30
N ALA A 378 -10.56 -28.78 -8.29
CA ALA A 378 -11.41 -29.91 -7.86
C ALA A 378 -11.87 -29.77 -6.40
N LEU A 379 -10.99 -29.28 -5.52
CA LEU A 379 -11.32 -29.00 -4.12
C LEU A 379 -12.34 -27.87 -4.01
N VAL A 380 -12.08 -26.73 -4.66
CA VAL A 380 -12.94 -25.53 -4.61
C VAL A 380 -14.32 -25.83 -5.19
N THR A 381 -14.42 -26.52 -6.33
CA THR A 381 -15.71 -26.96 -6.90
C THR A 381 -16.46 -27.88 -5.94
N SER A 382 -15.76 -28.80 -5.25
CA SER A 382 -16.40 -29.67 -4.25
C SER A 382 -16.91 -28.89 -3.02
N MET A 383 -16.17 -27.86 -2.60
CA MET A 383 -16.56 -26.96 -1.51
C MET A 383 -17.80 -26.16 -1.89
N SER A 384 -17.80 -25.52 -3.06
CA SER A 384 -18.94 -24.75 -3.57
C SER A 384 -20.20 -25.64 -3.70
N ARG A 385 -20.06 -26.84 -4.28
CA ARG A 385 -21.19 -27.78 -4.39
C ARG A 385 -21.74 -28.19 -3.02
N LYS A 386 -20.86 -28.49 -2.06
CA LYS A 386 -21.27 -28.83 -0.70
C LYS A 386 -21.90 -27.64 0.02
N ARG A 387 -21.40 -26.42 -0.21
CA ARG A 387 -21.99 -25.17 0.29
C ARG A 387 -23.43 -25.01 -0.19
N LEU A 388 -23.69 -25.28 -1.47
CA LEU A 388 -25.03 -25.23 -2.06
C LEU A 388 -25.97 -26.29 -1.45
N GLU A 389 -25.47 -27.50 -1.19
CA GLU A 389 -26.24 -28.57 -0.51
C GLU A 389 -26.60 -28.16 0.92
N VAL A 390 -25.63 -27.64 1.70
CA VAL A 390 -25.83 -27.13 3.05
C VAL A 390 -26.79 -25.94 3.05
N ALA A 391 -26.70 -25.03 2.08
CA ALA A 391 -27.62 -23.90 1.93
C ALA A 391 -29.07 -24.37 1.71
N LYS A 392 -29.27 -25.39 0.86
CA LYS A 392 -30.59 -26.02 0.65
C LYS A 392 -31.11 -26.65 1.94
N GLU A 393 -30.27 -27.37 2.68
CA GLU A 393 -30.67 -27.98 3.95
C GLU A 393 -31.02 -26.93 5.03
N ARG A 394 -30.23 -25.85 5.13
CA ARG A 394 -30.51 -24.69 6.01
C ARG A 394 -31.87 -24.08 5.69
N SER A 395 -32.18 -23.89 4.41
CA SER A 395 -33.48 -23.37 3.96
C SER A 395 -34.63 -24.31 4.35
N LEU A 396 -34.47 -25.63 4.17
CA LEU A 396 -35.49 -26.62 4.54
C LEU A 396 -35.75 -26.63 6.06
N ILE A 397 -34.70 -26.59 6.88
CA ILE A 397 -34.82 -26.56 8.34
C ILE A 397 -35.44 -25.24 8.80
N SER A 398 -35.01 -24.10 8.24
CA SER A 398 -35.60 -22.80 8.55
C SER A 398 -37.10 -22.76 8.23
N ASN A 399 -37.50 -23.25 7.06
CA ASN A 399 -38.91 -23.40 6.69
C ASN A 399 -39.66 -24.33 7.64
N ARG A 400 -39.04 -25.43 8.11
CA ARG A 400 -39.64 -26.34 9.09
C ARG A 400 -39.86 -25.63 10.44
N ILE A 401 -38.87 -24.90 10.94
CA ILE A 401 -38.99 -24.10 12.17
C ILE A 401 -40.10 -23.05 12.03
N MET A 402 -40.20 -22.39 10.88
CA MET A 402 -41.25 -21.41 10.60
C MET A 402 -42.66 -22.04 10.65
N ASN A 403 -42.81 -23.23 10.07
CA ASN A 403 -44.07 -23.99 10.10
C ASN A 403 -44.45 -24.52 11.49
N LEU A 404 -43.46 -24.81 12.34
CA LEU A 404 -43.69 -25.26 13.73
C LEU A 404 -43.98 -24.10 14.68
N SER A 405 -43.48 -22.90 14.36
CA SER A 405 -43.67 -21.69 15.16
C SER A 405 -44.93 -20.91 14.77
N SER A 406 -45.34 -20.96 13.50
CA SER A 406 -46.45 -20.17 12.97
C SER A 406 -47.39 -20.96 12.04
N PHE A 407 -48.69 -20.72 12.18
CA PHE A 407 -49.74 -21.25 11.30
C PHE A 407 -50.69 -20.11 10.92
N GLU A 408 -50.85 -19.83 9.62
CA GLU A 408 -51.66 -18.71 9.10
C GLU A 408 -51.36 -17.35 9.77
N GLY A 409 -50.07 -17.10 10.05
CA GLY A 409 -49.61 -15.86 10.72
C GLY A 409 -49.84 -15.82 12.23
N LYS A 410 -50.38 -16.89 12.84
CA LYS A 410 -50.55 -16.99 14.30
C LYS A 410 -49.47 -17.87 14.92
N LYS A 411 -48.92 -17.44 16.06
CA LYS A 411 -47.92 -18.22 16.81
C LYS A 411 -48.56 -19.47 17.41
N ILE A 412 -48.14 -20.66 16.98
CA ILE A 412 -48.67 -21.95 17.42
C ILE A 412 -48.52 -22.10 18.94
N ARG A 413 -47.36 -21.70 19.48
CA ARG A 413 -47.08 -21.70 20.92
C ARG A 413 -48.09 -20.88 21.75
N HIS A 414 -48.53 -19.74 21.22
CA HIS A 414 -49.52 -18.88 21.88
C HIS A 414 -50.92 -19.50 21.85
N ILE A 415 -51.27 -20.17 20.74
CA ILE A 415 -52.54 -20.90 20.62
C ILE A 415 -52.57 -22.06 21.63
N LEU A 416 -51.49 -22.86 21.68
CA LEU A 416 -51.38 -23.99 22.59
C LEU A 416 -51.44 -23.54 24.05
N GLN A 417 -50.69 -22.50 24.42
CA GLN A 417 -50.69 -21.98 25.80
C GLN A 417 -52.10 -21.54 26.23
N LYS A 418 -52.80 -20.78 25.38
CA LYS A 418 -54.18 -20.35 25.67
C LYS A 418 -55.16 -21.52 25.80
N SER A 419 -55.02 -22.54 24.96
CA SER A 419 -55.86 -23.74 25.02
C SER A 419 -55.59 -24.55 26.30
N ILE A 420 -54.32 -24.69 26.69
CA ILE A 420 -53.90 -25.33 27.94
C ILE A 420 -54.49 -24.57 29.14
N ASP A 421 -54.32 -23.24 29.20
CA ASP A 421 -54.83 -22.40 30.28
C ASP A 421 -56.37 -22.47 30.40
N TYR A 422 -57.07 -22.53 29.26
CA TYR A 422 -58.53 -22.66 29.22
C TYR A 422 -59.02 -24.01 29.74
N LEU A 423 -58.38 -25.11 29.32
CA LEU A 423 -58.76 -26.47 29.76
C LEU A 423 -58.38 -26.72 31.22
N GLY A 424 -57.24 -26.19 31.66
CA GLY A 424 -56.80 -26.26 33.06
C GLY A 424 -57.74 -25.50 34.02
N SER A 425 -58.34 -24.39 33.58
CA SER A 425 -59.30 -23.62 34.37
C SER A 425 -60.72 -24.18 34.38
N THR A 426 -61.12 -24.94 33.36
CA THR A 426 -62.46 -25.54 33.27
C THR A 426 -62.56 -26.93 33.92
N GLY A 427 -61.45 -27.68 34.02
CA GLY A 427 -61.35 -28.94 34.77
C GLY A 427 -62.21 -30.10 34.26
N LYS A 428 -62.82 -29.97 33.08
CA LYS A 428 -63.79 -30.93 32.52
C LYS A 428 -63.17 -32.00 31.61
N GLU A 429 -61.97 -31.79 31.10
CA GLU A 429 -61.30 -32.67 30.14
C GLU A 429 -59.80 -32.81 30.48
N ALA A 430 -59.49 -33.66 31.46
CA ALA A 430 -58.12 -33.87 31.93
C ALA A 430 -57.22 -34.56 30.89
N GLU A 431 -57.77 -35.45 30.06
CA GLU A 431 -57.02 -36.12 28.98
C GLU A 431 -56.61 -35.13 27.88
N SER A 432 -57.55 -34.33 27.37
CA SER A 432 -57.27 -33.28 26.36
C SER A 432 -56.22 -32.26 26.84
N HIS A 433 -56.22 -31.95 28.15
CA HIS A 433 -55.23 -31.07 28.76
C HIS A 433 -53.83 -31.70 28.81
N ASP A 434 -53.72 -32.99 29.19
CA ASP A 434 -52.44 -33.72 29.21
C ASP A 434 -51.87 -33.91 27.79
N ASP A 435 -52.73 -34.20 26.81
CA ASP A 435 -52.33 -34.34 25.41
C ASP A 435 -51.79 -33.03 24.81
N LEU A 436 -52.41 -31.89 25.13
CA LEU A 436 -51.94 -30.58 24.67
C LEU A 436 -50.63 -30.15 25.36
N LEU A 437 -50.44 -30.50 26.63
CA LEU A 437 -49.15 -30.31 27.32
C LEU A 437 -48.04 -31.12 26.64
N ARG A 438 -48.29 -32.41 26.38
CA ARG A 438 -47.35 -33.26 25.64
C ARG A 438 -47.04 -32.72 24.25
N LEU A 439 -48.05 -32.21 23.54
CA LEU A 439 -47.85 -31.61 22.22
C LEU A 439 -46.99 -30.33 22.29
N ALA A 440 -47.22 -29.48 23.30
CA ALA A 440 -46.42 -28.26 23.51
C ALA A 440 -44.97 -28.58 23.87
N ASP A 441 -44.74 -29.60 24.70
CA ASP A 441 -43.40 -30.07 25.05
C ASP A 441 -42.69 -30.70 23.85
N ASN A 442 -43.38 -31.56 23.08
CA ASN A 442 -42.82 -32.16 21.85
C ASN A 442 -42.45 -31.08 20.81
N LEU A 443 -43.29 -30.06 20.62
CA LEU A 443 -43.00 -28.95 19.72
C LEU A 443 -41.79 -28.15 20.18
N LYS A 444 -41.67 -27.93 21.49
CA LYS A 444 -40.51 -27.24 22.07
C LYS A 444 -39.23 -28.05 21.86
N GLU A 445 -39.28 -29.36 22.10
CA GLU A 445 -38.14 -30.26 21.91
C GLU A 445 -37.72 -30.34 20.44
N GLU A 446 -38.66 -30.54 19.51
CA GLU A 446 -38.37 -30.56 18.06
C GLU A 446 -37.79 -29.22 17.59
N THR A 447 -38.28 -28.09 18.10
CA THR A 447 -37.75 -26.76 17.77
C THR A 447 -36.33 -26.56 18.28
N VAL A 448 -36.00 -27.06 19.48
CA VAL A 448 -34.63 -27.00 20.02
C VAL A 448 -33.68 -27.83 19.16
N VAL A 449 -34.05 -29.08 18.84
CA VAL A 449 -33.24 -29.97 18.00
C VAL A 449 -32.99 -29.36 16.61
N LEU A 450 -34.02 -28.78 15.99
CA LEU A 450 -33.89 -28.13 14.68
C LEU A 450 -33.00 -26.87 14.73
N ASN A 451 -33.09 -26.08 15.80
CA ASN A 451 -32.22 -24.91 15.98
C ASN A 451 -30.76 -25.32 16.21
N ASP A 452 -30.50 -26.38 16.99
CA ASP A 452 -29.15 -26.89 17.19
C ASP A 452 -28.56 -27.41 15.87
N LYS A 453 -29.36 -28.13 15.07
CA LYS A 453 -28.96 -28.56 13.73
C LYS A 453 -28.70 -27.36 12.79
N LEU A 454 -29.54 -26.32 12.86
CA LEU A 454 -29.34 -25.09 12.08
C LEU A 454 -28.04 -24.37 12.47
N ARG A 455 -27.69 -24.32 13.76
CA ARG A 455 -26.42 -23.77 14.24
C ARG A 455 -25.22 -24.55 13.71
N GLN A 456 -25.28 -25.88 13.73
CA GLN A 456 -24.22 -26.72 13.17
C GLN A 456 -24.05 -26.48 11.67
N LEU A 457 -25.16 -26.44 10.91
CA LEU A 457 -25.12 -26.17 9.48
C LEU A 457 -24.65 -24.75 9.15
N ASN A 458 -24.96 -23.74 9.99
CA ASN A 458 -24.42 -22.39 9.82
C ASN A 458 -22.90 -22.39 9.97
N HIS A 459 -22.36 -23.11 10.96
CA HIS A 459 -20.91 -23.23 11.15
C HIS A 459 -20.25 -23.94 9.96
N GLU A 460 -20.82 -25.05 9.51
CA GLU A 460 -20.33 -25.77 8.33
C GLU A 460 -20.40 -24.91 7.05
N TYR A 461 -21.46 -24.11 6.90
CA TYR A 461 -21.61 -23.19 5.77
C TYR A 461 -20.50 -22.13 5.72
N LEU A 462 -20.13 -21.56 6.86
CA LEU A 462 -19.05 -20.55 6.93
C LEU A 462 -17.68 -21.15 6.60
N GLN A 463 -17.42 -22.40 7.01
CA GLN A 463 -16.19 -23.13 6.68
C GLN A 463 -16.13 -23.61 5.21
N LEU A 464 -17.25 -23.55 4.50
CA LEU A 464 -17.37 -23.91 3.09
C LEU A 464 -17.32 -22.68 2.16
N ASP A 465 -17.15 -21.48 2.72
CA ASP A 465 -17.05 -20.27 1.92
C ASP A 465 -15.73 -20.25 1.15
N VAL A 466 -15.84 -20.25 -0.18
CA VAL A 466 -14.70 -20.24 -1.11
C VAL A 466 -14.10 -18.85 -1.30
N ASN A 467 -14.86 -17.78 -1.00
CA ASN A 467 -14.37 -16.40 -1.06
C ASN A 467 -13.51 -16.06 0.18
N ASN A 468 -13.56 -16.91 1.21
CA ASN A 468 -12.61 -16.83 2.32
C ASN A 468 -11.46 -17.82 2.07
N HIS A 469 -10.35 -17.29 1.60
CA HIS A 469 -9.18 -18.10 1.24
C HIS A 469 -8.58 -18.87 2.42
N ASP A 470 -8.73 -18.38 3.65
CA ASP A 470 -8.26 -19.08 4.85
C ASP A 470 -8.92 -20.46 4.98
N ASN A 471 -10.21 -20.57 4.63
CA ASN A 471 -10.92 -21.85 4.63
C ASN A 471 -10.32 -22.84 3.61
N ILE A 472 -9.94 -22.34 2.43
CA ILE A 472 -9.35 -23.15 1.37
C ILE A 472 -7.96 -23.63 1.81
N LEU A 473 -7.13 -22.72 2.33
CA LEU A 473 -5.80 -23.02 2.84
C LEU A 473 -5.85 -24.03 4.00
N GLU A 474 -6.80 -23.89 4.93
CA GLU A 474 -7.01 -24.85 5.99
C GLU A 474 -7.31 -26.24 5.41
N ARG A 475 -8.18 -26.36 4.41
CA ARG A 475 -8.46 -27.66 3.78
C ARG A 475 -7.29 -28.25 3.01
N ILE A 476 -6.53 -27.43 2.29
CA ILE A 476 -5.31 -27.88 1.61
C ILE A 476 -4.31 -28.42 2.62
N SER A 477 -4.16 -27.78 3.78
CA SER A 477 -3.25 -28.26 4.83
C SER A 477 -3.61 -29.66 5.38
N HIS A 478 -4.88 -30.06 5.28
CA HIS A 478 -5.36 -31.37 5.70
C HIS A 478 -5.31 -32.43 4.57
N ASP A 479 -5.14 -32.02 3.31
CA ASP A 479 -5.06 -32.91 2.15
C ASP A 479 -3.61 -33.04 1.65
N PRO A 480 -2.93 -34.18 1.90
CA PRO A 480 -1.54 -34.37 1.49
C PRO A 480 -1.37 -34.54 -0.03
N THR A 481 -2.46 -34.60 -0.81
CA THR A 481 -2.40 -34.74 -2.27
C THR A 481 -2.26 -33.41 -3.00
N ILE A 482 -2.62 -32.29 -2.37
CA ILE A 482 -2.57 -30.95 -2.96
C ILE A 482 -1.32 -30.24 -2.45
N LYS A 483 -0.53 -29.65 -3.35
CA LYS A 483 0.62 -28.86 -2.97
C LYS A 483 0.16 -27.57 -2.30
N ALA A 484 0.73 -27.23 -1.15
CA ALA A 484 0.45 -25.96 -0.50
C ALA A 484 0.80 -24.79 -1.43
N PRO A 485 -0.13 -23.84 -1.66
CA PRO A 485 0.12 -22.71 -2.55
C PRO A 485 1.19 -21.80 -1.97
N GLU A 486 2.03 -21.27 -2.84
CA GLU A 486 3.07 -20.33 -2.44
C GLU A 486 2.49 -18.95 -2.12
N LYS A 487 3.06 -18.32 -1.08
CA LYS A 487 2.73 -16.96 -0.68
C LYS A 487 3.36 -15.95 -1.64
N TYR A 488 2.60 -14.94 -2.04
CA TYR A 488 3.08 -13.82 -2.82
C TYR A 488 3.07 -12.56 -1.98
N ILE A 489 4.11 -11.74 -2.08
CA ILE A 489 4.33 -10.52 -1.29
C ILE A 489 4.32 -9.32 -2.24
N LEU A 490 3.63 -8.24 -1.87
CA LEU A 490 3.65 -6.99 -2.62
C LEU A 490 5.05 -6.38 -2.52
N ILE A 491 5.70 -6.12 -3.65
CA ILE A 491 7.06 -5.56 -3.72
C ILE A 491 7.13 -4.22 -4.45
N GLY A 492 6.07 -3.82 -5.16
CA GLY A 492 6.05 -2.55 -5.85
C GLY A 492 4.67 -2.08 -6.29
N ILE A 493 4.53 -0.76 -6.37
CA ILE A 493 3.33 -0.05 -6.80
C ILE A 493 3.79 1.04 -7.76
N ILE A 494 3.27 1.05 -8.98
CA ILE A 494 3.58 2.08 -9.97
C ILE A 494 2.31 2.89 -10.22
N LEU A 495 2.35 4.18 -9.89
CA LEU A 495 1.26 5.12 -10.14
C LEU A 495 1.51 5.89 -11.45
N SER A 496 2.75 6.31 -11.69
CA SER A 496 3.17 6.98 -12.91
C SER A 496 4.67 6.77 -13.18
N ASP A 497 5.18 7.33 -14.27
CA ASP A 497 6.62 7.38 -14.52
C ASP A 497 7.37 8.35 -13.58
N SER A 498 6.64 9.23 -12.90
CA SER A 498 7.17 10.14 -11.89
C SER A 498 6.98 9.68 -10.46
N GLU A 499 6.11 8.70 -10.19
CA GLU A 499 5.70 8.36 -8.83
C GLU A 499 5.46 6.85 -8.69
N TYR A 500 6.23 6.22 -7.80
CA TYR A 500 6.13 4.79 -7.52
C TYR A 500 6.64 4.46 -6.13
N LEU A 501 6.25 3.29 -5.62
CA LEU A 501 6.67 2.74 -4.35
C LEU A 501 7.28 1.36 -4.56
N TYR A 502 8.28 1.02 -3.75
CA TYR A 502 8.89 -0.30 -3.79
C TYR A 502 9.36 -0.75 -2.42
N LYS A 503 9.40 -2.07 -2.25
CA LYS A 503 9.87 -2.71 -1.01
C LYS A 503 11.38 -2.95 -1.08
N THR A 504 12.12 -2.46 -0.09
CA THR A 504 13.57 -2.66 0.04
C THR A 504 13.88 -3.75 1.06
N LYS A 505 14.96 -4.51 0.82
CA LYS A 505 15.48 -5.52 1.74
C LYS A 505 16.53 -4.98 2.72
N THR A 506 17.00 -3.76 2.46
CA THR A 506 18.21 -3.21 3.10
C THR A 506 17.87 -2.29 4.28
N SER A 507 16.58 -2.04 4.53
CA SER A 507 16.16 -1.20 5.65
C SER A 507 16.54 -1.82 6.98
N LYS A 508 17.14 -1.02 7.86
CA LYS A 508 17.59 -1.44 9.20
C LYS A 508 16.51 -1.29 10.27
N THR A 509 15.51 -0.45 9.99
CA THR A 509 14.36 -0.23 10.86
C THR A 509 13.32 -1.31 10.58
N PRO A 510 12.98 -2.15 11.58
CA PRO A 510 11.91 -3.13 11.41
C PRO A 510 10.62 -2.39 11.02
N ASP A 511 9.87 -2.97 10.10
CA ASP A 511 8.57 -2.49 9.60
C ASP A 511 8.61 -1.22 8.72
N GLN A 512 9.78 -0.63 8.46
CA GLN A 512 9.97 0.49 7.54
C GLN A 512 10.76 0.07 6.30
N ASP A 513 10.17 -0.81 5.51
CA ASP A 513 10.81 -1.42 4.34
C ASP A 513 10.23 -0.93 3.02
N TRP A 514 9.38 0.11 3.03
CA TRP A 514 8.85 0.74 1.83
C TRP A 514 9.56 2.04 1.52
N VAL A 515 9.87 2.25 0.25
CA VAL A 515 10.40 3.52 -0.27
C VAL A 515 9.36 4.11 -1.21
N TYR A 516 8.87 5.30 -0.87
CA TYR A 516 8.11 6.16 -1.76
C TYR A 516 9.06 7.05 -2.55
N PHE A 517 8.87 7.10 -3.86
CA PHE A 517 9.69 7.88 -4.78
C PHE A 517 8.81 8.78 -5.64
N SER A 518 9.11 10.08 -5.68
CA SER A 518 8.43 11.03 -6.55
C SER A 518 9.38 12.03 -7.21
N LEU A 519 9.17 12.30 -8.50
CA LEU A 519 9.91 13.27 -9.30
C LEU A 519 9.11 14.55 -9.46
N THR A 520 9.79 15.68 -9.41
CA THR A 520 9.23 16.96 -9.87
C THR A 520 9.89 17.38 -11.18
N ALA A 521 9.11 18.05 -12.01
CA ALA A 521 9.59 18.57 -13.28
C ALA A 521 9.14 20.00 -13.51
N THR A 522 9.90 20.68 -14.37
CA THR A 522 9.53 21.98 -14.92
C THR A 522 8.31 21.86 -15.85
N PRO A 523 7.69 22.99 -16.26
CA PRO A 523 6.59 22.98 -17.23
C PRO A 523 6.93 22.29 -18.56
N ASP A 524 8.22 22.21 -18.92
CA ASP A 524 8.73 21.51 -20.11
C ASP A 524 8.92 19.99 -19.88
N ASN A 525 8.44 19.46 -18.75
CA ASN A 525 8.61 18.09 -18.27
C ASN A 525 10.08 17.69 -18.04
N ILE A 526 10.99 18.65 -17.86
CA ILE A 526 12.40 18.36 -17.52
C ILE A 526 12.49 18.15 -16.01
N VAL A 527 13.06 17.03 -15.60
CA VAL A 527 13.22 16.70 -14.17
C VAL A 527 14.13 17.73 -13.50
N ASN A 528 13.67 18.30 -12.38
CA ASN A 528 14.41 19.33 -11.64
C ASN A 528 14.63 18.99 -10.16
N ASP A 529 13.88 18.06 -9.58
CA ASP A 529 14.07 17.59 -8.22
C ASP A 529 13.43 16.21 -8.00
N PHE A 530 13.73 15.57 -6.89
CA PHE A 530 13.14 14.31 -6.47
C PHE A 530 12.91 14.28 -4.95
N ARG A 531 11.93 13.50 -4.51
CA ARG A 531 11.64 13.24 -3.10
C ARG A 531 11.61 11.74 -2.86
N MET A 532 12.20 11.34 -1.74
CA MET A 532 12.18 9.97 -1.24
C MET A 532 11.75 9.94 0.20
N GLU A 533 10.90 8.98 0.56
CA GLU A 533 10.48 8.74 1.93
C GLU A 533 10.46 7.26 2.25
N ILE A 534 11.00 6.89 3.41
CA ILE A 534 10.91 5.53 3.92
C ILE A 534 9.65 5.45 4.79
N MET A 535 8.82 4.43 4.54
CA MET A 535 7.49 4.30 5.14
C MET A 535 7.27 2.87 5.64
N ASP A 536 6.29 2.71 6.52
CA ASP A 536 5.71 1.40 6.84
C ASP A 536 4.57 1.04 5.88
N PHE A 537 4.18 -0.24 5.89
CA PHE A 537 3.10 -0.71 5.01
C PHE A 537 1.75 -0.05 5.32
N GLU A 538 1.47 0.30 6.58
CA GLU A 538 0.23 0.98 6.96
C GLU A 538 0.13 2.36 6.29
N SER A 539 1.22 3.13 6.31
CA SER A 539 1.31 4.41 5.61
C SER A 539 1.16 4.24 4.10
N VAL A 540 1.78 3.22 3.51
CA VAL A 540 1.61 2.90 2.07
C VAL A 540 0.16 2.59 1.73
N ASN A 541 -0.53 1.81 2.56
CA ASN A 541 -1.93 1.47 2.33
C ASN A 541 -2.86 2.69 2.46
N ILE A 542 -2.63 3.57 3.44
CA ILE A 542 -3.38 4.82 3.58
C ILE A 542 -3.14 5.73 2.37
N PHE A 543 -1.87 5.90 1.98
CA PHE A 543 -1.47 6.70 0.83
C PHE A 543 -2.11 6.17 -0.47
N PHE A 544 -2.00 4.87 -0.72
CA PHE A 544 -2.57 4.23 -1.90
C PHE A 544 -4.11 4.26 -1.90
N ALA A 545 -4.75 4.08 -0.74
CA ALA A 545 -6.20 4.19 -0.64
C ALA A 545 -6.68 5.60 -0.99
N GLU A 546 -5.89 6.64 -0.74
CA GLU A 546 -6.18 8.01 -1.17
C GLU A 546 -5.91 8.21 -2.67
N ALA A 547 -4.77 7.74 -3.16
CA ALA A 547 -4.39 7.81 -4.58
C ALA A 547 -5.32 7.00 -5.50
N SER A 548 -5.88 5.90 -5.03
CA SER A 548 -6.84 5.09 -5.78
C SER A 548 -8.25 5.69 -5.84
N LYS A 549 -8.54 6.76 -5.08
CA LYS A 549 -9.82 7.51 -5.12
C LYS A 549 -9.83 8.63 -6.15
N SER A 550 -8.67 9.11 -6.64
CA SER A 550 -8.68 10.08 -7.73
C SER A 550 -9.23 9.41 -8.98
N SER A 551 -10.35 9.92 -9.47
CA SER A 551 -11.01 9.43 -10.67
C SER A 551 -10.07 9.58 -11.87
N GLY A 552 -9.69 8.45 -12.48
CA GLY A 552 -8.93 8.39 -13.74
C GLY A 552 -7.54 7.77 -13.66
N ASP A 553 -6.99 7.55 -12.46
CA ASP A 553 -5.62 7.05 -12.35
C ASP A 553 -5.59 5.51 -12.45
N GLN A 554 -4.96 5.01 -13.51
CA GLN A 554 -4.56 3.60 -13.64
C GLN A 554 -3.33 3.36 -12.76
N PHE A 555 -3.21 2.17 -12.20
CA PHE A 555 -2.04 1.82 -11.40
C PHE A 555 -1.65 0.37 -11.61
N THR A 556 -0.40 0.08 -11.30
CA THR A 556 0.18 -1.26 -11.45
C THR A 556 0.68 -1.76 -10.11
N LEU A 557 0.24 -2.95 -9.72
CA LEU A 557 0.70 -3.64 -8.52
C LEU A 557 1.62 -4.79 -8.92
N ILE A 558 2.77 -4.90 -8.27
CA ILE A 558 3.78 -5.92 -8.54
C ILE A 558 3.98 -6.75 -7.28
N TYR A 559 3.62 -8.03 -7.38
CA TYR A 559 3.85 -9.03 -6.35
C TYR A 559 4.98 -9.95 -6.76
N ALA A 560 5.63 -10.57 -5.79
CA ALA A 560 6.62 -11.61 -6.03
C ALA A 560 6.39 -12.83 -5.15
N SER A 561 6.74 -14.00 -5.69
CA SER A 561 6.76 -15.25 -4.92
C SER A 561 7.70 -15.11 -3.72
N GLU A 562 7.26 -15.56 -2.54
CA GLU A 562 8.02 -15.46 -1.30
C GLU A 562 9.39 -16.14 -1.40
N SER A 563 9.51 -17.24 -2.15
CA SER A 563 10.81 -17.90 -2.38
C SER A 563 11.77 -16.99 -3.14
N SER A 564 11.34 -16.36 -4.24
CA SER A 564 12.20 -15.47 -5.05
C SER A 564 12.56 -14.16 -4.34
N PHE A 565 11.70 -13.67 -3.46
CA PHE A 565 11.98 -12.47 -2.68
C PHE A 565 12.80 -12.78 -1.42
N THR A 566 12.51 -13.84 -0.68
CA THR A 566 13.17 -14.10 0.62
C THR A 566 14.52 -14.83 0.47
N ASN A 567 14.71 -15.62 -0.59
CA ASN A 567 15.98 -16.33 -0.80
C ASN A 567 17.11 -15.32 -1.07
N GLN A 568 17.96 -15.13 -0.06
CA GLN A 568 19.23 -14.41 -0.16
C GLN A 568 20.31 -15.31 -0.77
N GLU A 569 20.14 -15.68 -2.03
CA GLU A 569 21.27 -16.22 -2.79
C GLU A 569 22.23 -15.07 -3.11
N GLU A 570 23.52 -15.26 -2.83
CA GLU A 570 24.55 -14.29 -3.16
C GLU A 570 24.68 -14.20 -4.69
N VAL A 571 24.42 -13.02 -5.24
CA VAL A 571 24.51 -12.78 -6.69
C VAL A 571 25.96 -12.53 -7.07
N ASP A 572 26.50 -13.32 -7.98
CA ASP A 572 27.82 -13.08 -8.56
C ASP A 572 27.75 -12.02 -9.67
N PHE A 573 28.03 -10.77 -9.29
CA PHE A 573 28.08 -9.63 -10.22
C PHE A 573 29.31 -9.63 -11.15
N GLY A 574 30.26 -10.55 -10.96
CA GLY A 574 31.47 -10.62 -11.76
C GLY A 574 32.53 -9.58 -11.39
N VAL A 575 33.77 -9.85 -11.81
CA VAL A 575 34.94 -9.02 -11.47
C VAL A 575 34.88 -7.67 -12.17
N ASN A 576 34.52 -7.64 -13.46
CA ASN A 576 34.55 -6.43 -14.26
C ASN A 576 33.56 -5.37 -13.77
N LEU A 577 32.33 -5.77 -13.40
CA LEU A 577 31.34 -4.84 -12.86
C LEU A 577 31.75 -4.33 -11.47
N THR A 578 32.32 -5.23 -10.65
CA THR A 578 32.86 -4.85 -9.34
C THR A 578 34.01 -3.85 -9.48
N GLU A 579 34.90 -4.02 -10.47
CA GLU A 579 35.98 -3.07 -10.76
C GLU A 579 35.46 -1.74 -11.30
N PHE A 580 34.42 -1.77 -12.14
CA PHE A 580 33.72 -0.56 -12.60
C PHE A 580 33.22 0.28 -11.40
N PHE A 581 32.47 -0.33 -10.47
CA PHE A 581 31.97 0.41 -9.30
C PHE A 581 33.06 0.77 -8.29
N LYS A 582 34.14 -0.01 -8.16
CA LYS A 582 35.30 0.40 -7.37
C LYS A 582 35.93 1.68 -7.93
N SER A 583 36.02 1.79 -9.25
CA SER A 583 36.54 2.98 -9.92
C SER A 583 35.61 4.19 -9.74
N ASP A 584 34.30 3.99 -9.93
CA ASP A 584 33.29 5.04 -9.67
C ASP A 584 33.29 5.52 -8.22
N ASN A 585 33.30 4.60 -7.26
CA ASN A 585 33.35 4.93 -5.84
C ASN A 585 34.62 5.69 -5.47
N HIS A 586 35.75 5.37 -6.10
CA HIS A 586 37.00 6.10 -5.90
C HIS A 586 36.89 7.52 -6.45
N HIS A 587 36.33 7.70 -7.65
CA HIS A 587 36.10 9.01 -8.25
C HIS A 587 35.14 9.85 -7.39
N LEU A 588 34.00 9.30 -6.97
CA LEU A 588 33.04 9.96 -6.09
C LEU A 588 33.70 10.46 -4.79
N GLN A 589 34.58 9.65 -4.17
CA GLN A 589 35.33 10.09 -3.00
C GLN A 589 36.29 11.25 -3.28
N GLN A 590 36.87 11.31 -4.48
CA GLN A 590 37.70 12.45 -4.88
C GLN A 590 36.86 13.70 -5.12
N GLU A 591 35.68 13.56 -5.75
CA GLU A 591 34.74 14.66 -5.97
C GLU A 591 34.28 15.27 -4.65
N ILE A 592 33.86 14.45 -3.68
CA ILE A 592 33.45 14.90 -2.35
C ILE A 592 34.58 15.65 -1.63
N LYS A 593 35.81 15.11 -1.66
CA LYS A 593 36.97 15.76 -1.04
C LYS A 593 37.30 17.10 -1.69
N ARG A 594 37.21 17.16 -3.03
CA ARG A 594 37.47 18.40 -3.79
C ARG A 594 36.46 19.47 -3.41
N SER A 595 35.18 19.12 -3.33
CA SER A 595 34.11 20.05 -2.95
C SER A 595 34.25 20.52 -1.50
N GLN A 596 34.58 19.63 -0.55
CA GLN A 596 34.86 20.02 0.84
C GLN A 596 36.02 21.02 0.92
N THR A 597 37.10 20.78 0.17
CA THR A 597 38.25 21.70 0.14
C THR A 597 37.89 23.06 -0.48
N GLN A 598 37.02 23.08 -1.50
CA GLN A 598 36.56 24.32 -2.12
C GLN A 598 35.64 25.12 -1.19
N SER A 599 34.73 24.46 -0.47
CA SER A 599 33.88 25.12 0.54
C SER A 599 34.69 25.66 1.71
N GLU A 600 35.75 24.96 2.15
CA GLU A 600 36.67 25.46 3.18
C GLU A 600 37.45 26.70 2.69
N GLN A 601 37.91 26.71 1.43
CA GLN A 601 38.59 27.86 0.84
C GLN A 601 37.66 29.07 0.64
N GLU A 602 36.40 28.86 0.28
CA GLU A 602 35.40 29.96 0.18
C GLU A 602 35.08 30.56 1.55
N LEU A 603 35.04 29.74 2.61
CA LEU A 603 34.87 30.21 3.99
C LEU A 603 36.11 30.95 4.51
N GLU A 604 37.33 30.53 4.15
CA GLU A 604 38.56 31.23 4.50
C GLU A 604 38.65 32.61 3.80
N ILE A 605 38.30 32.70 2.52
CA ILE A 605 38.28 33.98 1.78
C ILE A 605 37.20 34.93 2.33
N SER A 606 36.02 34.41 2.70
CA SER A 606 34.96 35.21 3.34
C SER A 606 35.38 35.77 4.71
N ASN A 607 36.17 35.03 5.48
CA ASN A 607 36.67 35.51 6.77
C ASN A 607 37.82 36.53 6.62
N GLU A 608 38.68 36.37 5.61
CA GLU A 608 39.73 37.36 5.30
C GLU A 608 39.14 38.70 4.80
N GLU A 609 38.03 38.67 4.05
CA GLU A 609 37.32 39.88 3.62
C GLU A 609 36.60 40.61 4.78
N GLU A 610 36.07 39.88 5.78
CA GLU A 610 35.51 40.48 7.00
C GLU A 610 36.58 41.11 7.90
N ASP A 611 37.77 40.50 7.97
CA ASP A 611 38.91 41.03 8.74
C ASP A 611 39.54 42.27 8.06
N GLU A 612 39.62 42.32 6.72
CA GLU A 612 40.07 43.53 6.00
C GLU A 612 39.07 44.69 6.12
N ALA A 613 37.76 44.41 6.15
CA ALA A 613 36.71 45.42 6.35
C ALA A 613 36.71 46.02 7.76
N SER A 614 37.07 45.25 8.80
CA SER A 614 37.25 45.76 10.16
C SER A 614 38.49 46.65 10.33
N SER A 615 39.55 46.47 9.52
CA SER A 615 40.79 47.25 9.65
C SER A 615 40.72 48.67 9.06
N MET A 616 39.69 48.98 8.25
CA MET A 616 39.52 50.29 7.59
C MET A 616 38.63 51.29 8.36
N GLN A 617 38.13 50.95 9.55
CA GLN A 617 37.36 51.85 10.42
C GLN A 617 38.05 52.14 11.77
N GLU A 618 39.30 52.59 11.75
CA GLU A 618 39.85 53.38 12.87
C GLU A 618 40.19 54.80 12.41
N THR A 619 39.29 55.74 12.70
CA THR A 619 39.61 57.17 12.68
C THR A 619 39.98 57.63 14.09
N PRO A 620 41.01 58.48 14.27
CA PRO A 620 41.42 58.93 15.59
C PRO A 620 40.52 60.08 16.05
N ASN A 621 39.83 59.89 17.17
CA ASN A 621 39.07 60.96 17.82
C ASN A 621 39.92 61.63 18.92
N PRO A 622 40.07 62.97 18.94
CA PRO A 622 40.81 63.66 20.00
C PRO A 622 39.92 63.99 21.21
N GLU A 623 40.61 64.13 22.34
CA GLU A 623 40.11 64.34 23.71
C GLU A 623 39.15 65.53 23.89
N GLY A 624 38.23 65.38 24.86
CA GLY A 624 37.96 66.45 25.83
C GLY A 624 36.50 66.68 26.22
N ALA A 625 36.13 66.15 27.39
CA ALA A 625 35.29 66.76 28.45
C ALA A 625 34.18 65.84 29.00
N ASN A 626 34.42 65.36 30.22
CA ASN A 626 33.45 64.83 31.19
C ASN A 626 32.98 66.01 32.11
N PRO A 627 32.03 65.89 33.06
CA PRO A 627 31.37 64.68 33.57
C PRO A 627 29.87 64.80 33.99
N ASP A 628 29.40 63.68 34.56
CA ASP A 628 28.34 63.47 35.56
C ASP A 628 26.92 63.13 35.08
N PHE A 629 26.49 61.87 35.26
CA PHE A 629 25.70 61.46 36.44
C PHE A 629 25.56 59.91 36.56
N ALA A 630 25.25 59.48 37.79
CA ALA A 630 25.50 58.21 38.46
C ALA A 630 24.58 56.99 38.19
N LYS A 631 25.17 55.79 38.42
CA LYS A 631 24.67 54.54 39.10
C LYS A 631 23.51 53.76 38.43
N VAL A 632 23.50 52.42 38.37
CA VAL A 632 23.54 51.41 39.46
C VAL A 632 24.03 50.02 38.96
N SER A 633 24.58 49.28 39.90
CA SER A 633 25.29 47.99 39.99
C SER A 633 24.60 46.66 39.54
N ALA A 634 25.38 45.80 38.85
CA ALA A 634 25.94 44.45 39.19
C ALA A 634 25.06 43.36 39.89
N PRO A 635 25.44 42.05 39.95
CA PRO A 635 26.74 41.45 39.60
C PRO A 635 26.74 40.07 38.89
N SER A 636 27.94 39.70 38.44
CA SER A 636 28.43 38.39 38.02
C SER A 636 28.69 37.44 39.20
N SER A 637 28.70 36.12 38.93
CA SER A 637 29.38 35.15 39.80
C SER A 637 30.12 34.10 38.98
N VAL A 638 31.37 33.90 39.40
CA VAL A 638 32.36 32.91 38.97
C VAL A 638 32.38 31.84 40.05
N THR A 639 32.47 30.55 39.70
CA THR A 639 33.21 29.59 40.53
C THR A 639 33.69 28.40 39.71
N ALA A 640 35.00 28.20 39.73
CA ALA A 640 35.72 26.98 39.35
C ALA A 640 35.67 25.95 40.50
N ARG A 641 35.79 24.66 40.16
CA ARG A 641 36.32 23.56 40.99
C ARG A 641 36.58 22.34 40.10
N GLU A 642 37.84 22.00 39.87
CA GLU A 642 38.65 20.99 40.58
C GLU A 642 38.56 19.59 39.97
N SER A 643 39.71 19.21 39.41
CA SER A 643 40.18 17.94 38.88
C SER A 643 40.14 16.76 39.87
N LEU A 644 39.91 15.55 39.36
CA LEU A 644 40.46 14.30 39.91
C LEU A 644 40.69 13.25 38.80
N LYS A 645 41.89 12.65 38.87
CA LYS A 645 42.48 11.58 38.04
C LYS A 645 41.95 10.19 38.42
N SER A 646 42.39 9.20 37.63
CA SER A 646 42.43 7.72 37.82
C SER A 646 41.17 7.00 37.32
N GLU A 647 41.21 5.86 36.65
CA GLU A 647 42.26 4.87 36.36
C GLU A 647 41.70 3.92 35.27
N SER A 648 42.57 3.39 34.41
CA SER A 648 42.26 2.27 33.51
C SER A 648 42.09 0.95 34.29
N PRO A 649 41.50 -0.08 33.66
CA PRO A 649 42.33 -1.27 33.49
C PRO A 649 42.15 -1.99 32.15
N SER A 650 43.26 -2.65 31.81
CA SER A 650 43.57 -3.49 30.67
C SER A 650 42.99 -4.90 30.77
N ASP A 651 42.85 -5.53 29.59
CA ASP A 651 43.09 -6.93 29.24
C ASP A 651 42.72 -8.05 30.22
N THR A 652 41.87 -8.97 29.75
CA THR A 652 42.11 -10.40 29.97
C THR A 652 41.55 -11.24 28.81
N MET A 653 42.47 -11.83 28.03
CA MET A 653 42.24 -13.04 27.24
C MET A 653 42.00 -14.23 28.18
N LEU A 654 41.09 -15.14 27.82
CA LEU A 654 41.22 -16.55 28.18
C LEU A 654 40.46 -17.44 27.18
N ILE A 655 41.19 -18.47 26.74
CA ILE A 655 40.84 -19.54 25.80
C ILE A 655 40.41 -20.80 26.60
N ASP A 656 39.66 -21.68 25.93
CA ASP A 656 39.32 -23.08 26.19
C ASP A 656 38.16 -23.44 27.16
N LEU A 657 37.00 -23.79 26.57
CA LEU A 657 36.54 -25.19 26.43
C LEU A 657 35.40 -25.31 25.40
#